data_AF-A0A2H5YNT0-F1
#
_entry.id   AF-A0A2H5YNT0-F1
#
_cell.length_a   1.000
_cell.length_b   1.000
_cell.length_c   1.000
_cell.angle_alpha   90.00
_cell.angle_beta   90.00
_cell.angle_gamma   90.00
#
_symmetry.space_group_name_H-M   'P 1'
#
loop_
_entity.id
_entity.type
_entity.pdbx_description
1 polymer ?
#
loop_
_entity_poly.entity_id
_entity_poly.type
_entity_poly.pdbx_seq_one_letter_code
_entity_poly.pdbx_strand_id
1 'polypeptide(L)'
;MRPFVSTDVEYLSADAEEQFVIAQANSPVDERGHFQSERLEARQGGHFISATPDQVDFVDLTPKQTVSVAASLIPFLEHDDANRALMGANMQRQAVPLVRPEAPLVATGMELRSATDSGQIVVAEKDGVVLSVTGEAITVRYDDGEEKTYRLFKFVRSNQGTCLNQRPIARKGQRVRRGDPLADSCSTDGGELALGQNLLAAFMAWEGYNFEDAIIISEAVVRDDRYTSIHIEKYEVEARDTKLGPEEITRDIPNVGEESLRDLDEWGVIRVGAEVRAGDILVGKITPKGETELSAEEKLLRAIFGEKAREVKDTSKRVDPGDWGRIIATRFFARPDPGHGQPGHQCRWPPYAEITEQMSVGINARVVVFVAQRRPITVGDKMAGRHGNKGVVARILPVEDMPHLPDGTPVDIILNPIGVPSRMNVGQVLETHLGWAARRLGFRAISPVFDGGNPKTIEDALSRVWLVEQAGALLPGPSGKPNPVGENVDYEKASAWLREQGYDPDKVFSDSDEHVGEAKRAALELWLEQQGETDVRGRPMAELDDRAERLLMERGVAAPTYGRQVLIDGRTGEPFQQPVTVGYIYMMKLIHLVEDKSHARSTGPYSLITQQPLGGKAQFGGQRFGEMEVWALEAYGAAHTLQEMLTIKSDDVVGRQKAYEAILKGEDIQERGVPESFKVLMRELQSLCLSVQPLREEEPVSLPETATAELPRLGIDLSGFEKEEEVLGP
;
A
#
# COMPACT_ATOMS: atom_id res chain seq x y z
N MET A 1 8.19 -15.74 54.52
CA MET A 1 7.87 -16.44 53.24
C MET A 1 8.49 -15.58 52.17
N ARG A 2 9.27 -16.12 51.22
CA ARG A 2 9.80 -15.27 50.14
C ARG A 2 8.64 -14.96 49.16
N PRO A 3 8.49 -13.71 48.71
CA PRO A 3 7.48 -13.34 47.72
C PRO A 3 7.78 -14.08 46.41
N PHE A 4 6.74 -14.63 45.78
CA PHE A 4 6.83 -15.39 44.54
C PHE A 4 5.73 -14.94 43.58
N VAL A 5 6.00 -15.04 42.28
CA VAL A 5 5.06 -14.73 41.22
C VAL A 5 4.13 -15.93 41.00
N SER A 6 2.83 -15.73 41.20
CA SER A 6 1.81 -16.74 40.89
C SER A 6 1.51 -16.78 39.40
N THR A 7 0.94 -17.90 38.94
CA THR A 7 0.35 -18.03 37.59
C THR A 7 -1.10 -17.53 37.51
N ASP A 8 -1.68 -17.13 38.63
CA ASP A 8 -3.03 -16.57 38.69
C ASP A 8 -3.06 -15.18 38.03
N VAL A 9 -3.98 -15.00 37.08
CA VAL A 9 -4.14 -13.75 36.33
C VAL A 9 -5.41 -13.04 36.79
N GLU A 10 -5.28 -11.80 37.22
CA GLU A 10 -6.39 -10.94 37.61
C GLU A 10 -6.45 -9.71 36.70
N TYR A 11 -7.66 -9.37 36.23
CA TYR A 11 -7.90 -8.18 35.42
C TYR A 11 -8.36 -7.03 36.32
N LEU A 12 -7.51 -6.01 36.43
CA LEU A 12 -7.77 -4.83 37.25
C LEU A 12 -8.35 -3.69 36.40
N SER A 13 -9.28 -2.94 36.97
CA SER A 13 -9.69 -1.64 36.42
C SER A 13 -8.67 -0.56 36.82
N ALA A 14 -8.64 0.56 36.09
CA ALA A 14 -7.65 1.62 36.34
C ALA A 14 -7.69 2.18 37.78
N ASP A 15 -8.87 2.29 38.37
CA ASP A 15 -9.08 2.74 39.76
C ASP A 15 -8.62 1.71 40.80
N ALA A 16 -8.71 0.41 40.49
CA ALA A 16 -8.18 -0.65 41.33
C ALA A 16 -6.65 -0.73 41.23
N GLU A 17 -6.09 -0.55 40.03
CA GLU A 17 -4.65 -0.58 39.75
C GLU A 17 -3.87 0.43 40.61
N GLU A 18 -4.42 1.63 40.84
CA GLU A 18 -3.76 2.70 41.60
C GLU A 18 -3.40 2.31 43.04
N GLN A 19 -4.11 1.35 43.64
CA GLN A 19 -3.91 0.93 45.03
C GLN A 19 -2.73 -0.04 45.18
N PHE A 20 -2.31 -0.68 44.09
CA PHE A 20 -1.32 -1.76 44.11
C PHE A 20 0.03 -1.32 43.56
N VAL A 21 1.08 -2.00 44.01
CA VAL A 21 2.43 -1.86 43.46
C VAL A 21 2.66 -2.94 42.41
N ILE A 22 2.86 -2.53 41.16
CA ILE A 22 2.96 -3.44 40.02
C ILE A 22 4.38 -3.42 39.46
N ALA A 23 5.08 -4.55 39.49
CA ALA A 23 6.40 -4.70 38.90
C ALA A 23 6.32 -5.01 37.39
N GLN A 24 7.38 -4.64 36.66
CA GLN A 24 7.47 -4.92 35.21
C GLN A 24 7.66 -6.42 34.93
N ALA A 25 7.14 -6.88 33.79
CA ALA A 25 7.20 -8.27 33.32
C ALA A 25 8.64 -8.79 33.14
N ASN A 26 9.57 -7.88 32.85
CA ASN A 26 10.97 -8.16 32.50
C ASN A 26 11.83 -8.42 33.74
N SER A 27 11.24 -8.38 34.95
CA SER A 27 11.95 -8.57 36.20
C SER A 27 12.45 -10.02 36.30
N PRO A 28 13.76 -10.26 36.52
CA PRO A 28 14.31 -11.62 36.54
C PRO A 28 13.79 -12.41 37.75
N VAL A 29 13.23 -13.59 37.46
CA VAL A 29 12.72 -14.55 38.45
C VAL A 29 13.51 -15.86 38.38
N ASP A 30 13.58 -16.60 39.49
CA ASP A 30 14.14 -17.95 39.53
C ASP A 30 13.10 -19.00 39.06
N GLU A 31 13.53 -20.26 38.93
CA GLU A 31 12.63 -21.38 38.55
C GLU A 31 11.45 -21.60 39.50
N ARG A 32 11.51 -21.03 40.71
CA ARG A 32 10.46 -21.12 41.74
C ARG A 32 9.60 -19.85 41.78
N GLY A 33 9.81 -18.91 40.85
CA GLY A 33 9.06 -17.66 40.73
C GLY A 33 9.48 -16.56 41.72
N HIS A 34 10.61 -16.69 42.42
CA HIS A 34 11.10 -15.60 43.29
C HIS A 34 11.93 -14.60 42.49
N PHE A 35 11.80 -13.32 42.82
CA PHE A 35 12.64 -12.28 42.23
C PHE A 35 14.11 -12.46 42.61
N GLN A 36 15.00 -12.33 41.63
CA GLN A 36 16.46 -12.43 41.85
C GLN A 36 17.06 -11.10 42.37
N SER A 37 16.43 -9.98 42.02
CA SER A 37 16.89 -8.63 42.38
C SER A 37 16.33 -8.15 43.71
N GLU A 38 17.16 -7.50 44.54
CA GLU A 38 16.72 -6.90 45.81
C GLU A 38 15.87 -5.64 45.63
N ARG A 39 15.97 -4.99 44.47
CA ARG A 39 15.18 -3.81 44.09
C ARG A 39 14.64 -4.00 42.69
N LEU A 40 13.36 -3.70 42.52
CA LEU A 40 12.60 -3.85 41.28
C LEU A 40 12.07 -2.48 40.84
N GLU A 41 11.96 -2.29 39.54
CA GLU A 41 11.22 -1.17 38.97
C GLU A 41 9.73 -1.52 38.97
N ALA A 42 8.94 -0.68 39.65
CA ALA A 42 7.51 -0.86 39.79
C ALA A 42 6.77 0.45 39.55
N ARG A 43 5.46 0.36 39.33
CA ARG A 43 4.56 1.51 39.27
C ARG A 43 3.52 1.45 40.38
N GLN A 44 3.19 2.62 40.93
CA GLN A 44 2.07 2.81 41.86
C GLN A 44 1.41 4.16 41.56
N GLY A 45 0.09 4.17 41.35
CA GLY A 45 -0.65 5.41 41.02
C GLY A 45 -0.11 6.16 39.80
N GLY A 46 0.41 5.44 38.79
CA GLY A 46 1.03 6.03 37.59
C GLY A 46 2.45 6.60 37.78
N HIS A 47 3.03 6.51 38.98
CA HIS A 47 4.40 6.94 39.26
C HIS A 47 5.36 5.75 39.27
N PHE A 48 6.54 5.93 38.67
CA PHE A 48 7.63 4.95 38.73
C PHE A 48 8.34 5.02 40.08
N ILE A 49 8.38 3.89 40.77
CA ILE A 49 9.02 3.73 42.08
C ILE A 49 9.98 2.53 42.05
N SER A 50 10.98 2.56 42.94
CA SER A 50 11.82 1.40 43.19
C SER A 50 11.33 0.68 44.44
N ALA A 51 10.78 -0.52 44.25
CA ALA A 51 10.19 -1.33 45.31
C ALA A 51 11.08 -2.53 45.66
N THR A 52 10.98 -3.01 46.89
CA THR A 52 11.55 -4.32 47.27
C THR A 52 10.57 -5.44 46.91
N PRO A 53 11.04 -6.68 46.66
CA PRO A 53 10.16 -7.82 46.35
C PRO A 53 8.98 -8.01 47.31
N ASP A 54 9.14 -7.67 48.60
CA ASP A 54 8.09 -7.79 49.62
C ASP A 54 6.99 -6.72 49.51
N GLN A 55 7.23 -5.66 48.75
CA GLN A 55 6.28 -4.54 48.53
C GLN A 55 5.51 -4.66 47.22
N VAL A 56 5.83 -5.66 46.38
CA VAL A 56 5.19 -5.85 45.08
C VAL A 56 3.94 -6.71 45.26
N ASP A 57 2.80 -6.19 44.80
CA ASP A 57 1.51 -6.88 44.88
C ASP A 57 1.23 -7.69 43.60
N PHE A 58 1.52 -7.11 42.43
CA PHE A 58 1.28 -7.71 41.12
C PHE A 58 2.48 -7.56 40.18
N VAL A 59 2.50 -8.37 39.12
CA VAL A 59 3.48 -8.29 38.04
C VAL A 59 2.74 -8.19 36.71
N ASP A 60 3.25 -7.36 35.81
CA ASP A 60 2.76 -7.27 34.43
C ASP A 60 2.86 -8.64 33.72
N LEU A 61 1.82 -9.05 32.97
CA LEU A 61 1.75 -10.39 32.37
C LEU A 61 2.78 -10.60 31.26
N THR A 62 2.92 -9.61 30.38
CA THR A 62 3.82 -9.67 29.23
C THR A 62 4.16 -8.25 28.79
N PRO A 63 5.39 -7.98 28.30
CA PRO A 63 5.73 -6.66 27.78
C PRO A 63 4.83 -6.22 26.61
N LYS A 64 4.29 -7.19 25.85
CA LYS A 64 3.39 -6.96 24.71
C LYS A 64 2.07 -6.30 25.10
N GLN A 65 1.64 -6.39 26.36
CA GLN A 65 0.35 -5.84 26.81
C GLN A 65 0.28 -4.31 26.75
N THR A 66 1.45 -3.65 26.73
CA THR A 66 1.57 -2.19 26.68
C THR A 66 1.36 -1.60 25.29
N VAL A 67 1.45 -2.42 24.24
CA VAL A 67 1.44 -1.98 22.84
C VAL A 67 0.27 -2.57 22.07
N SER A 68 -0.18 -1.85 21.04
CA SER A 68 -1.22 -2.36 20.12
C SER A 68 -0.72 -3.54 19.29
N VAL A 69 -1.64 -4.33 18.73
CA VAL A 69 -1.31 -5.45 17.81
C VAL A 69 -0.40 -5.00 16.67
N ALA A 70 -0.66 -3.84 16.05
CA ALA A 70 0.15 -3.34 14.95
C ALA A 70 1.58 -2.94 15.39
N ALA A 71 1.72 -2.35 16.57
CA ALA A 71 3.03 -2.04 17.14
C ALA A 71 3.77 -3.31 17.58
N SER A 72 3.04 -4.34 18.05
CA SER A 72 3.61 -5.63 18.45
C SER A 72 4.21 -6.44 17.30
N LEU A 73 3.98 -6.04 16.04
CA LEU A 73 4.53 -6.65 14.83
C LEU A 73 5.86 -6.01 14.37
N ILE A 74 6.33 -4.99 15.08
CA ILE A 74 7.60 -4.31 14.81
C ILE A 74 8.69 -4.98 15.67
N PRO A 75 9.69 -5.66 15.07
CA PRO A 75 10.80 -6.22 15.84
C PRO A 75 11.66 -5.08 16.39
N PHE A 76 12.38 -5.30 17.50
CA PHE A 76 13.30 -4.30 18.06
C PHE A 76 12.67 -2.93 18.31
N LEU A 77 11.38 -2.92 18.68
CA LEU A 77 10.61 -1.69 18.90
C LEU A 77 11.26 -0.80 19.98
N GLU A 78 11.93 -1.41 20.96
CA GLU A 78 12.72 -0.76 22.00
C GLU A 78 13.88 0.11 21.47
N HIS A 79 14.28 -0.09 20.22
CA HIS A 79 15.37 0.65 19.55
C HIS A 79 14.87 1.69 18.54
N ASP A 80 13.56 1.94 18.51
CA ASP A 80 12.94 2.94 17.65
C ASP A 80 12.34 4.10 18.45
N ASP A 81 12.52 5.33 17.95
CA ASP A 81 11.77 6.48 18.44
C ASP A 81 10.25 6.25 18.33
N ALA A 82 9.51 6.64 19.37
CA ALA A 82 8.07 6.40 19.46
C ALA A 82 7.28 7.01 18.29
N ASN A 83 7.69 8.17 17.76
CA ASN A 83 7.01 8.79 16.62
C ASN A 83 7.25 7.99 15.33
N ARG A 84 8.43 7.36 15.19
CA ARG A 84 8.74 6.48 14.05
C ARG A 84 8.02 5.14 14.16
N ALA A 85 7.99 4.55 15.36
CA ALA A 85 7.21 3.36 15.64
C ALA A 85 5.72 3.55 15.31
N LEU A 86 5.14 4.69 15.70
CA LEU A 86 3.76 5.04 15.35
C LEU A 86 3.55 5.08 13.83
N MET A 87 4.48 5.67 13.09
CA MET A 87 4.44 5.67 11.63
C MET A 87 4.51 4.25 11.07
N GLY A 88 5.41 3.40 11.59
CA GLY A 88 5.54 1.99 11.22
C GLY A 88 4.24 1.20 11.42
N ALA A 89 3.63 1.30 12.60
CA ALA A 89 2.35 0.66 12.91
C ALA A 89 1.21 1.13 11.98
N ASN A 90 1.19 2.42 11.63
CA ASN A 90 0.20 2.97 10.71
C ASN A 90 0.42 2.53 9.26
N MET A 91 1.66 2.40 8.82
CA MET A 91 2.01 2.01 7.45
C MET A 91 1.68 0.55 7.16
N GLN A 92 1.79 -0.35 8.15
CA GLN A 92 1.35 -1.74 8.00
C GLN A 92 -0.12 -1.85 7.58
N ARG A 93 -1.00 -0.97 8.08
CA ARG A 93 -2.43 -0.92 7.70
C ARG A 93 -2.67 -0.43 6.27
N GLN A 94 -1.66 0.17 5.65
CA GLN A 94 -1.69 0.68 4.27
C GLN A 94 -1.00 -0.27 3.29
N ALA A 95 -0.48 -1.41 3.76
CA ALA A 95 0.18 -2.38 2.92
C ALA A 95 -0.79 -3.01 1.92
N VAL A 96 -0.39 -3.07 0.65
CA VAL A 96 -1.19 -3.67 -0.41
C VAL A 96 -0.92 -5.18 -0.45
N PRO A 97 -1.96 -6.02 -0.52
CA PRO A 97 -1.77 -7.46 -0.69
C PRO A 97 -1.02 -7.77 -1.98
N LEU A 98 0.09 -8.49 -1.84
CA LEU A 98 0.95 -8.89 -2.96
C LEU A 98 0.45 -10.21 -3.55
N VAL A 99 0.76 -10.45 -4.82
CA VAL A 99 0.48 -11.75 -5.46
C VAL A 99 1.30 -12.87 -4.81
N ARG A 100 2.53 -12.57 -4.40
CA ARG A 100 3.46 -13.49 -3.73
C ARG A 100 3.90 -12.87 -2.41
N PRO A 101 3.09 -12.89 -1.35
CA PRO A 101 3.53 -12.45 -0.03
C PRO A 101 4.61 -13.40 0.51
N GLU A 102 5.48 -12.90 1.36
CA GLU A 102 6.56 -13.67 2.02
C GLU A 102 6.54 -13.30 3.50
N ALA A 103 6.59 -14.30 4.38
CA ALA A 103 6.65 -14.03 5.82
C ALA A 103 8.00 -13.38 6.21
N PRO A 104 8.04 -12.48 7.20
CA PRO A 104 9.28 -11.83 7.59
C PRO A 104 10.32 -12.84 8.13
N LEU A 105 11.59 -12.66 7.76
CA LEU A 105 12.71 -13.46 8.33
C LEU A 105 12.91 -13.17 9.81
N VAL A 106 12.67 -11.92 10.23
CA VAL A 106 12.68 -11.48 11.62
C VAL A 106 11.26 -11.13 12.05
N ALA A 107 10.60 -12.04 12.75
CA ALA A 107 9.23 -11.92 13.22
C ALA A 107 9.18 -11.51 14.72
N THR A 108 8.00 -11.21 15.25
CA THR A 108 7.79 -10.96 16.70
C THR A 108 7.00 -12.07 17.41
N GLY A 109 6.47 -13.01 16.62
CA GLY A 109 5.61 -14.10 17.08
C GLY A 109 4.12 -13.71 17.14
N MET A 110 3.77 -12.47 16.78
CA MET A 110 2.38 -12.00 16.72
C MET A 110 1.72 -12.25 15.36
N GLU A 111 2.49 -12.64 14.35
CA GLU A 111 2.08 -12.82 12.96
C GLU A 111 1.03 -13.93 12.80
N LEU A 112 1.27 -15.11 13.40
CA LEU A 112 0.35 -16.25 13.36
C LEU A 112 -0.99 -15.92 14.02
N ARG A 113 -0.94 -15.30 15.20
CA ARG A 113 -2.16 -14.94 15.95
C ARG A 113 -2.95 -13.86 15.21
N SER A 114 -2.27 -12.85 14.67
CA SER A 114 -2.90 -11.78 13.89
C SER A 114 -3.58 -12.31 12.62
N ALA A 115 -2.94 -13.25 11.92
CA ALA A 115 -3.52 -13.89 10.74
C ALA A 115 -4.75 -14.75 11.10
N THR A 116 -4.65 -15.57 12.16
CA THR A 116 -5.73 -16.45 12.61
C THR A 116 -6.95 -15.68 13.11
N ASP A 117 -6.75 -14.70 13.98
CA ASP A 117 -7.84 -13.93 14.58
C ASP A 117 -8.50 -12.96 13.58
N SER A 118 -7.86 -12.68 12.44
CA SER A 118 -8.46 -11.85 11.37
C SER A 118 -9.63 -12.52 10.64
N GLY A 119 -9.76 -13.84 10.72
CA GLY A 119 -10.75 -14.62 9.96
C GLY A 119 -10.48 -14.71 8.45
N GLN A 120 -9.31 -14.26 7.98
CA GLN A 120 -8.94 -14.32 6.56
C GLN A 120 -8.34 -15.66 6.14
N ILE A 121 -7.70 -16.37 7.07
CA ILE A 121 -7.18 -17.72 6.83
C ILE A 121 -8.25 -18.77 7.16
N VAL A 122 -8.24 -19.88 6.43
CA VAL A 122 -9.11 -21.01 6.75
C VAL A 122 -8.34 -21.94 7.67
N VAL A 123 -8.87 -22.24 8.86
CA VAL A 123 -8.25 -23.14 9.84
C VAL A 123 -9.09 -24.41 10.03
N ALA A 124 -8.43 -25.50 10.43
CA ALA A 124 -9.09 -26.75 10.76
C ALA A 124 -9.83 -26.65 12.10
N GLU A 125 -11.11 -27.01 12.13
CA GLU A 125 -11.93 -26.95 13.36
C GLU A 125 -11.65 -28.09 14.35
N LYS A 126 -11.25 -29.25 13.83
CA LYS A 126 -10.96 -30.47 14.59
C LYS A 126 -9.76 -31.18 13.98
N ASP A 127 -9.26 -32.19 14.69
CA ASP A 127 -8.21 -33.07 14.17
C ASP A 127 -8.79 -33.99 13.08
N GLY A 128 -8.04 -34.15 11.99
CA GLY A 128 -8.52 -34.94 10.85
C GLY A 128 -7.51 -35.11 9.73
N VAL A 129 -7.98 -35.63 8.60
CA VAL A 129 -7.18 -35.87 7.39
C VAL A 129 -7.80 -35.18 6.18
N VAL A 130 -6.96 -34.49 5.41
CA VAL A 130 -7.36 -33.78 4.20
C VAL A 130 -7.65 -34.78 3.07
N LEU A 131 -8.90 -34.86 2.62
CA LEU A 131 -9.34 -35.78 1.56
C LEU A 131 -9.12 -35.23 0.15
N SER A 132 -9.46 -33.96 -0.06
CA SER A 132 -9.36 -33.30 -1.36
C SER A 132 -8.93 -31.85 -1.20
N VAL A 133 -8.08 -31.42 -2.13
CA VAL A 133 -7.60 -30.04 -2.22
C VAL A 133 -7.75 -29.62 -3.66
N THR A 134 -8.53 -28.58 -3.89
CA THR A 134 -8.69 -27.94 -5.19
C THR A 134 -8.40 -26.45 -5.05
N GLY A 135 -8.31 -25.74 -6.17
CA GLY A 135 -8.20 -24.29 -6.13
C GLY A 135 -9.36 -23.66 -5.36
N GLU A 136 -10.58 -24.15 -5.53
CA GLU A 136 -11.81 -23.51 -5.02
C GLU A 136 -12.29 -24.03 -3.67
N ALA A 137 -11.90 -25.24 -3.28
CA ALA A 137 -12.36 -25.86 -2.04
C ALA A 137 -11.38 -26.89 -1.48
N ILE A 138 -11.42 -27.06 -0.15
CA ILE A 138 -10.67 -28.06 0.62
C ILE A 138 -11.67 -28.92 1.39
N THR A 139 -11.56 -30.24 1.30
CA THR A 139 -12.41 -31.16 2.08
C THR A 139 -11.57 -31.92 3.10
N VAL A 140 -11.97 -31.87 4.36
CA VAL A 140 -11.32 -32.54 5.49
C VAL A 140 -12.30 -33.56 6.08
N ARG A 141 -11.81 -34.77 6.36
CA ARG A 141 -12.51 -35.76 7.17
C ARG A 141 -11.95 -35.71 8.58
N TYR A 142 -12.79 -35.40 9.54
CA TYR A 142 -12.42 -35.36 10.95
C TYR A 142 -12.40 -36.74 11.58
N ASP A 143 -11.66 -36.87 12.68
CA ASP A 143 -11.49 -38.13 13.41
C ASP A 143 -12.82 -38.66 14.00
N ASP A 144 -13.86 -37.81 14.12
CA ASP A 144 -15.23 -38.18 14.50
C ASP A 144 -16.09 -38.71 13.34
N GLY A 145 -15.52 -38.76 12.12
CA GLY A 145 -16.18 -39.23 10.90
C GLY A 145 -16.94 -38.13 10.14
N GLU A 146 -17.01 -36.90 10.65
CA GLU A 146 -17.62 -35.78 9.94
C GLU A 146 -16.74 -35.34 8.75
N GLU A 147 -17.35 -35.15 7.58
CA GLU A 147 -16.68 -34.57 6.42
C GLU A 147 -17.13 -33.14 6.22
N LYS A 148 -16.16 -32.20 6.17
CA LYS A 148 -16.42 -30.79 6.00
C LYS A 148 -15.69 -30.23 4.78
N THR A 149 -16.42 -29.51 3.94
CA THR A 149 -15.87 -28.81 2.76
C THR A 149 -15.81 -27.31 3.01
N TYR A 150 -14.60 -26.76 2.96
CA TYR A 150 -14.31 -25.34 3.02
C TYR A 150 -14.24 -24.75 1.62
N ARG A 151 -15.10 -23.77 1.31
CA ARG A 151 -15.03 -23.01 0.05
C ARG A 151 -14.08 -21.83 0.21
N LEU A 152 -13.19 -21.64 -0.76
CA LEU A 152 -12.18 -20.59 -0.74
C LEU A 152 -12.65 -19.36 -1.51
N PHE A 153 -12.33 -18.18 -1.01
CA PHE A 153 -12.58 -16.93 -1.73
C PHE A 153 -11.62 -16.78 -2.91
N LYS A 154 -12.17 -16.47 -4.10
CA LYS A 154 -11.41 -16.26 -5.34
C LYS A 154 -11.66 -14.90 -5.92
N PHE A 155 -10.60 -14.11 -6.03
CA PHE A 155 -10.59 -12.79 -6.68
C PHE A 155 -11.74 -11.87 -6.24
N VAL A 156 -12.00 -11.83 -4.94
CA VAL A 156 -13.05 -10.98 -4.35
C VAL A 156 -12.52 -9.57 -4.18
N ARG A 157 -13.28 -8.56 -4.61
CA ARG A 157 -12.92 -7.16 -4.45
C ARG A 157 -13.07 -6.73 -2.98
N SER A 158 -12.05 -6.07 -2.43
CA SER A 158 -12.11 -5.39 -1.13
C SER A 158 -12.75 -4.00 -1.23
N ASN A 159 -13.03 -3.36 -0.10
CA ASN A 159 -13.59 -2.00 -0.09
C ASN A 159 -12.66 -0.98 -0.75
N GLN A 160 -11.34 -1.13 -0.54
CA GLN A 160 -10.28 -0.30 -1.08
C GLN A 160 -9.88 -0.66 -2.52
N GLY A 161 -10.60 -1.59 -3.18
CA GLY A 161 -10.30 -2.00 -4.54
C GLY A 161 -9.13 -2.97 -4.67
N THR A 162 -8.60 -3.52 -3.58
CA THR A 162 -7.61 -4.60 -3.62
C THR A 162 -8.27 -5.96 -3.80
N CYS A 163 -7.47 -7.00 -4.04
CA CYS A 163 -7.94 -8.36 -4.26
C CYS A 163 -7.81 -9.23 -3.01
N LEU A 164 -8.88 -9.94 -2.64
CA LEU A 164 -8.90 -11.03 -1.66
C LEU A 164 -8.97 -12.37 -2.39
N ASN A 165 -7.98 -13.21 -2.18
CA ASN A 165 -7.82 -14.50 -2.85
C ASN A 165 -7.16 -15.49 -1.89
N GLN A 166 -7.88 -16.57 -1.58
CA GLN A 166 -7.39 -17.63 -0.73
C GLN A 166 -6.73 -18.74 -1.55
N ARG A 167 -5.62 -19.27 -1.06
CA ARG A 167 -4.82 -20.31 -1.70
C ARG A 167 -4.66 -21.49 -0.76
N PRO A 168 -4.97 -22.72 -1.18
CA PRO A 168 -4.79 -23.88 -0.33
C PRO A 168 -3.31 -24.10 -0.04
N ILE A 169 -2.97 -24.33 1.23
CA ILE A 169 -1.62 -24.74 1.67
C ILE A 169 -1.57 -26.20 2.09
N ALA A 170 -2.71 -26.73 2.55
CA ALA A 170 -2.84 -28.13 2.92
C ALA A 170 -2.63 -29.05 1.70
N ARG A 171 -2.01 -30.21 1.94
CA ARG A 171 -1.81 -31.25 0.92
C ARG A 171 -2.80 -32.40 1.11
N LYS A 172 -3.21 -33.03 0.01
CA LYS A 172 -4.04 -34.25 0.06
C LYS A 172 -3.34 -35.34 0.88
N GLY A 173 -4.04 -35.93 1.84
CA GLY A 173 -3.51 -36.94 2.76
C GLY A 173 -2.76 -36.37 3.97
N GLN A 174 -2.61 -35.05 4.08
CA GLN A 174 -2.03 -34.42 5.27
C GLN A 174 -2.97 -34.60 6.48
N ARG A 175 -2.40 -35.01 7.61
CA ARG A 175 -3.09 -34.96 8.90
C ARG A 175 -2.98 -33.55 9.47
N VAL A 176 -4.09 -32.98 9.90
CA VAL A 176 -4.20 -31.62 10.42
C VAL A 176 -4.74 -31.67 11.85
N ARG A 177 -4.27 -30.76 12.69
CA ARG A 177 -4.77 -30.56 14.06
C ARG A 177 -5.74 -29.38 14.09
N ARG A 178 -6.57 -29.34 15.12
CA ARG A 178 -7.42 -28.19 15.41
C ARG A 178 -6.57 -26.92 15.49
N GLY A 179 -6.94 -25.93 14.68
CA GLY A 179 -6.24 -24.64 14.58
C GLY A 179 -5.20 -24.57 13.46
N ASP A 180 -4.83 -25.69 12.83
CA ASP A 180 -3.85 -25.66 11.73
C ASP A 180 -4.43 -24.91 10.52
N PRO A 181 -3.63 -24.05 9.86
CA PRO A 181 -4.05 -23.34 8.67
C PRO A 181 -4.18 -24.31 7.48
N LEU A 182 -5.31 -24.25 6.80
CA LEU A 182 -5.66 -25.04 5.61
C LEU A 182 -5.45 -24.24 4.32
N ALA A 183 -5.74 -22.93 4.36
CA ALA A 183 -5.55 -22.02 3.24
C ALA A 183 -5.08 -20.64 3.71
N ASP A 184 -4.12 -20.09 2.96
CA ASP A 184 -3.63 -18.72 3.11
C ASP A 184 -4.50 -17.73 2.33
N SER A 185 -4.40 -16.45 2.67
CA SER A 185 -4.99 -15.33 1.95
C SER A 185 -3.92 -14.58 1.12
N CYS A 186 -4.24 -13.39 0.60
CA CYS A 186 -3.30 -12.56 -0.16
C CYS A 186 -2.19 -11.94 0.69
N SER A 187 -2.39 -11.86 2.00
CA SER A 187 -1.46 -11.23 2.95
C SER A 187 -0.99 -12.20 4.02
N THR A 188 -0.99 -13.51 3.71
CA THR A 188 -0.46 -14.54 4.59
C THR A 188 0.41 -15.53 3.83
N ASP A 189 1.36 -16.10 4.54
CA ASP A 189 2.30 -17.11 4.05
C ASP A 189 2.54 -18.14 5.17
N GLY A 190 2.14 -19.39 4.93
CA GLY A 190 2.23 -20.46 5.93
C GLY A 190 1.33 -20.27 7.15
N GLY A 191 0.24 -19.51 7.04
CA GLY A 191 -0.63 -19.13 8.15
C GLY A 191 -0.15 -17.93 8.96
N GLU A 192 0.99 -17.34 8.62
CA GLU A 192 1.51 -16.12 9.26
C GLU A 192 1.19 -14.87 8.43
N LEU A 193 1.10 -13.71 9.11
CA LEU A 193 0.89 -12.43 8.43
C LEU A 193 2.10 -12.03 7.58
N ALA A 194 1.86 -11.82 6.29
CA ALA A 194 2.86 -11.51 5.27
C ALA A 194 2.39 -10.34 4.39
N LEU A 195 2.70 -9.11 4.83
CA LEU A 195 2.37 -7.84 4.16
C LEU A 195 3.37 -7.41 3.07
N GLY A 196 4.53 -8.05 2.96
CA GLY A 196 5.69 -7.55 2.22
C GLY A 196 6.60 -8.65 1.69
N GLN A 197 7.90 -8.32 1.55
CA GLN A 197 8.97 -9.21 1.07
C GLN A 197 10.27 -8.97 1.86
N ASN A 198 11.11 -9.99 1.95
CA ASN A 198 12.46 -9.87 2.52
C ASN A 198 13.47 -9.47 1.43
N LEU A 199 13.99 -8.25 1.45
CA LEU A 199 14.93 -7.75 0.43
C LEU A 199 16.36 -7.69 0.95
N LEU A 200 17.32 -8.02 0.09
CA LEU A 200 18.73 -7.75 0.36
C LEU A 200 19.00 -6.24 0.20
N ALA A 201 19.16 -5.55 1.33
CA ALA A 201 19.38 -4.10 1.38
C ALA A 201 20.85 -3.75 1.54
N ALA A 202 21.25 -2.66 0.89
CA ALA A 202 22.53 -1.98 1.13
C ALA A 202 22.28 -0.55 1.64
N PHE A 203 22.92 -0.19 2.76
CA PHE A 203 22.87 1.17 3.30
C PHE A 203 24.03 2.01 2.78
N MET A 204 23.85 2.63 1.61
CA MET A 204 24.85 3.47 0.97
C MET A 204 24.21 4.59 0.14
N ALA A 205 24.94 5.66 -0.14
CA ALA A 205 24.50 6.68 -1.08
C ALA A 205 24.78 6.26 -2.53
N TRP A 206 23.87 6.59 -3.45
CA TRP A 206 23.99 6.20 -4.86
C TRP A 206 23.60 7.34 -5.80
N GLU A 207 24.60 8.08 -6.30
CA GLU A 207 24.46 9.17 -7.30
C GLU A 207 23.35 10.20 -7.03
N GLY A 208 22.90 10.34 -5.78
CA GLY A 208 21.77 11.19 -5.40
C GLY A 208 20.39 10.63 -5.72
N TYR A 209 20.27 9.44 -6.33
CA TYR A 209 18.96 8.81 -6.61
C TYR A 209 18.24 8.36 -5.35
N ASN A 210 18.97 8.17 -4.24
CA ASN A 210 18.41 7.91 -2.92
C ASN A 210 18.53 9.13 -1.98
N PHE A 211 18.54 10.34 -2.53
CA PHE A 211 18.52 11.56 -1.73
C PHE A 211 17.26 11.62 -0.83
N GLU A 212 17.43 12.08 0.41
CA GLU A 212 16.38 12.10 1.44
C GLU A 212 15.75 10.71 1.67
N ASP A 213 14.49 10.55 1.24
CA ASP A 213 13.66 9.35 1.40
C ASP A 213 13.49 8.58 0.09
N ALA A 214 14.24 8.93 -0.95
CA ALA A 214 14.16 8.20 -2.20
C ALA A 214 14.79 6.79 -2.07
N ILE A 215 14.16 5.82 -2.71
CA ILE A 215 14.57 4.42 -2.70
C ILE A 215 14.94 4.00 -4.11
N ILE A 216 15.98 3.17 -4.23
CA ILE A 216 16.38 2.54 -5.47
C ILE A 216 16.11 1.05 -5.35
N ILE A 217 15.50 0.47 -6.38
CA ILE A 217 15.22 -0.97 -6.43
C ILE A 217 15.87 -1.60 -7.65
N SER A 218 16.24 -2.87 -7.53
CA SER A 218 16.72 -3.68 -8.64
C SER A 218 15.58 -4.06 -9.59
N GLU A 219 15.86 -4.08 -10.89
CA GLU A 219 14.95 -4.63 -11.90
C GLU A 219 14.59 -6.09 -11.62
N ALA A 220 15.48 -6.86 -10.96
CA ALA A 220 15.20 -8.25 -10.57
C ALA A 220 13.92 -8.36 -9.72
N VAL A 221 13.69 -7.39 -8.82
CA VAL A 221 12.51 -7.34 -7.94
C VAL A 221 11.22 -7.19 -8.75
N VAL A 222 11.27 -6.43 -9.84
CA VAL A 222 10.14 -6.23 -10.77
C VAL A 222 9.94 -7.47 -11.63
N ARG A 223 11.02 -7.98 -12.22
CA ARG A 223 11.04 -9.15 -13.11
C ARG A 223 10.50 -10.40 -12.42
N ASP A 224 10.83 -10.59 -11.15
CA ASP A 224 10.44 -11.76 -10.36
C ASP A 224 9.05 -11.59 -9.69
N ASP A 225 8.36 -10.48 -9.98
CA ASP A 225 7.02 -10.16 -9.50
C ASP A 225 6.88 -10.09 -7.98
N ARG A 226 7.94 -9.66 -7.28
CA ARG A 226 7.98 -9.62 -5.82
C ARG A 226 7.00 -8.59 -5.24
N TYR A 227 6.86 -7.43 -5.89
CA TYR A 227 5.94 -6.34 -5.47
C TYR A 227 4.81 -6.07 -6.47
N THR A 228 4.24 -7.15 -7.00
CA THR A 228 3.08 -7.08 -7.88
C THR A 228 1.79 -7.27 -7.09
N SER A 229 0.82 -6.36 -7.25
CA SER A 229 -0.50 -6.39 -6.61
C SER A 229 -1.62 -6.52 -7.65
N ILE A 230 -2.79 -7.00 -7.21
CA ILE A 230 -3.99 -7.05 -8.05
C ILE A 230 -5.02 -6.08 -7.49
N HIS A 231 -5.49 -5.18 -8.36
CA HIS A 231 -6.53 -4.21 -8.07
C HIS A 231 -7.77 -4.53 -8.90
N ILE A 232 -8.95 -4.40 -8.32
CA ILE A 232 -10.23 -4.70 -8.95
C ILE A 232 -11.10 -3.44 -8.90
N GLU A 233 -11.25 -2.81 -10.05
CA GLU A 233 -12.14 -1.68 -10.23
C GLU A 233 -13.56 -2.14 -10.53
N LYS A 234 -14.52 -1.39 -9.97
CA LYS A 234 -15.96 -1.65 -10.14
C LYS A 234 -16.56 -0.50 -10.93
N TYR A 235 -16.99 -0.79 -12.16
CA TYR A 235 -17.79 0.11 -12.96
C TYR A 235 -19.26 -0.28 -12.87
N GLU A 236 -20.12 0.71 -12.68
CA GLU A 236 -21.57 0.53 -12.56
C GLU A 236 -22.27 1.51 -13.49
N VAL A 237 -23.29 1.01 -14.19
CA VAL A 237 -24.16 1.81 -15.04
C VAL A 237 -25.61 1.40 -14.80
N GLU A 238 -26.49 2.39 -14.78
CA GLU A 238 -27.92 2.23 -14.60
C GLU A 238 -28.65 2.74 -15.84
N ALA A 239 -29.67 1.99 -16.24
CA ALA A 239 -30.64 2.39 -17.26
C ALA A 239 -31.92 2.84 -16.54
N ARG A 240 -32.28 4.11 -16.74
CA ARG A 240 -33.36 4.78 -16.03
C ARG A 240 -34.52 5.15 -16.94
N ASP A 241 -35.72 5.20 -16.39
CA ASP A 241 -36.86 5.84 -17.04
C ASP A 241 -36.73 7.35 -16.96
N THR A 242 -36.60 8.01 -18.11
CA THR A 242 -36.61 9.46 -18.19
C THR A 242 -37.95 9.95 -18.73
N LYS A 243 -38.25 11.25 -18.55
CA LYS A 243 -39.46 11.86 -19.11
C LYS A 243 -39.52 11.80 -20.64
N LEU A 244 -38.36 11.73 -21.30
CA LEU A 244 -38.23 11.68 -22.76
C LEU A 244 -38.30 10.25 -23.30
N GLY A 245 -38.31 9.25 -22.43
CA GLY A 245 -38.31 7.83 -22.76
C GLY A 245 -37.35 7.02 -21.87
N PRO A 246 -37.43 5.69 -21.94
CA PRO A 246 -36.52 4.82 -21.21
C PRO A 246 -35.11 4.90 -21.79
N GLU A 247 -34.10 4.93 -20.93
CA GLU A 247 -32.73 4.60 -21.35
C GLU A 247 -32.62 3.09 -21.59
N GLU A 248 -31.85 2.71 -22.60
CA GLU A 248 -31.71 1.31 -23.00
C GLU A 248 -30.25 0.88 -23.04
N ILE A 249 -29.99 -0.36 -22.61
CA ILE A 249 -28.69 -1.00 -22.72
C ILE A 249 -28.72 -1.84 -24.00
N THR A 250 -27.84 -1.52 -24.94
CA THR A 250 -27.83 -2.13 -26.27
C THR A 250 -26.45 -2.05 -26.92
N ARG A 251 -26.19 -2.95 -27.87
CA ARG A 251 -25.02 -2.91 -28.74
C ARG A 251 -25.16 -1.88 -29.87
N ASP A 252 -26.38 -1.49 -30.25
CA ASP A 252 -26.62 -0.51 -31.33
C ASP A 252 -26.40 0.92 -30.82
N ILE A 253 -25.13 1.35 -30.82
CA ILE A 253 -24.71 2.66 -30.34
C ILE A 253 -24.48 3.59 -31.55
N PRO A 254 -25.07 4.81 -31.57
CA PRO A 254 -24.90 5.73 -32.69
C PRO A 254 -23.46 6.23 -32.80
N ASN A 255 -22.96 6.35 -34.04
CA ASN A 255 -21.65 6.93 -34.38
C ASN A 255 -20.44 6.16 -33.81
N VAL A 256 -20.60 4.87 -33.51
CA VAL A 256 -19.52 3.98 -33.05
C VAL A 256 -19.22 2.95 -34.14
N GLY A 257 -17.93 2.74 -34.44
CA GLY A 257 -17.48 1.76 -35.43
C GLY A 257 -17.50 0.32 -34.89
N GLU A 258 -17.61 -0.66 -35.79
CA GLU A 258 -17.63 -2.10 -35.45
C GLU A 258 -16.42 -2.57 -34.64
N GLU A 259 -15.25 -1.95 -34.83
CA GLU A 259 -14.03 -2.29 -34.08
C GLU A 259 -14.22 -2.09 -32.57
N SER A 260 -14.86 -0.99 -32.16
CA SER A 260 -15.14 -0.68 -30.75
C SER A 260 -16.26 -1.56 -30.16
N LEU A 261 -17.07 -2.21 -31.00
CA LEU A 261 -18.17 -3.09 -30.59
C LEU A 261 -17.76 -4.57 -30.54
N ARG A 262 -16.54 -4.91 -30.98
CA ARG A 262 -16.06 -6.30 -31.13
C ARG A 262 -16.17 -7.12 -29.83
N ASP A 263 -15.87 -6.49 -28.70
CA ASP A 263 -15.84 -7.16 -27.40
C ASP A 263 -17.17 -7.07 -26.63
N LEU A 264 -18.18 -6.40 -27.20
CA LEU A 264 -19.54 -6.36 -26.66
C LEU A 264 -20.37 -7.55 -27.17
N ASP A 265 -21.19 -8.10 -26.29
CA ASP A 265 -22.18 -9.10 -26.65
C ASP A 265 -23.39 -8.47 -27.38
N GLU A 266 -24.35 -9.31 -27.80
CA GLU A 266 -25.57 -8.89 -28.50
C GLU A 266 -26.42 -7.87 -27.70
N TRP A 267 -26.25 -7.83 -26.38
CA TRP A 267 -26.98 -6.96 -25.46
C TRP A 267 -26.20 -5.70 -25.09
N GLY A 268 -25.00 -5.50 -25.65
CA GLY A 268 -24.16 -4.33 -25.39
C GLY A 268 -23.35 -4.42 -24.10
N VAL A 269 -23.14 -5.61 -23.54
CA VAL A 269 -22.30 -5.83 -22.35
C VAL A 269 -20.98 -6.46 -22.75
N ILE A 270 -19.88 -5.95 -22.20
CA ILE A 270 -18.55 -6.48 -22.50
C ILE A 270 -18.37 -7.94 -22.05
N ARG A 271 -17.72 -8.75 -22.88
CA ARG A 271 -17.44 -10.16 -22.56
C ARG A 271 -16.39 -10.32 -21.45
N VAL A 272 -16.57 -11.33 -20.61
CA VAL A 272 -15.58 -11.72 -19.60
C VAL A 272 -14.29 -12.19 -20.29
N GLY A 273 -13.15 -11.75 -19.76
CA GLY A 273 -11.84 -12.06 -20.29
C GLY A 273 -11.34 -11.14 -21.40
N ALA A 274 -12.12 -10.14 -21.83
CA ALA A 274 -11.66 -9.08 -22.73
C ALA A 274 -10.62 -8.19 -22.04
N GLU A 275 -9.62 -7.77 -22.81
CA GLU A 275 -8.67 -6.73 -22.39
C GLU A 275 -9.23 -5.37 -22.79
N VAL A 276 -9.19 -4.42 -21.86
CA VAL A 276 -9.74 -3.09 -22.05
C VAL A 276 -8.72 -2.02 -21.73
N ARG A 277 -8.80 -0.91 -22.44
CA ARG A 277 -8.01 0.31 -22.25
C ARG A 277 -8.94 1.52 -22.11
N ALA A 278 -8.38 2.62 -21.64
CA ALA A 278 -9.08 3.89 -21.52
C ALA A 278 -9.86 4.24 -22.81
N GLY A 279 -11.16 4.54 -22.66
CA GLY A 279 -12.07 4.88 -23.76
C GLY A 279 -12.88 3.71 -24.34
N ASP A 280 -12.48 2.47 -24.09
CA ASP A 280 -13.22 1.28 -24.52
C ASP A 280 -14.60 1.21 -23.86
N ILE A 281 -15.59 0.69 -24.58
CA ILE A 281 -16.98 0.61 -24.12
C ILE A 281 -17.12 -0.65 -23.26
N LEU A 282 -17.52 -0.46 -21.99
CA LEU A 282 -17.83 -1.57 -21.07
C LEU A 282 -19.29 -1.99 -21.19
N VAL A 283 -20.18 -0.99 -21.29
CA VAL A 283 -21.63 -1.21 -21.42
C VAL A 283 -22.20 -0.15 -22.33
N GLY A 284 -22.79 -0.59 -23.45
CA GLY A 284 -23.50 0.25 -24.39
C GLY A 284 -24.79 0.79 -23.77
N LYS A 285 -24.95 2.11 -23.73
CA LYS A 285 -26.15 2.77 -23.22
C LYS A 285 -26.58 3.89 -24.16
N ILE A 286 -27.88 3.92 -24.47
CA ILE A 286 -28.49 4.99 -25.25
C ILE A 286 -29.53 5.73 -24.41
N THR A 287 -29.53 7.06 -24.54
CA THR A 287 -30.52 7.94 -23.90
C THR A 287 -31.29 8.68 -24.98
N PRO A 288 -32.64 8.74 -24.91
CA PRO A 288 -33.45 9.55 -25.82
C PRO A 288 -33.03 11.03 -25.76
N LYS A 289 -32.87 11.67 -26.92
CA LYS A 289 -32.63 13.11 -27.01
C LYS A 289 -33.96 13.84 -26.97
N GLY A 290 -34.00 14.97 -26.25
CA GLY A 290 -35.11 15.91 -26.38
C GLY A 290 -35.08 16.58 -27.76
N GLU A 291 -36.22 17.07 -28.21
CA GLU A 291 -36.31 17.94 -29.40
C GLU A 291 -35.63 19.28 -29.09
N THR A 292 -34.33 19.37 -29.37
CA THR A 292 -33.66 20.65 -29.56
C THR A 292 -33.75 21.01 -31.03
N GLU A 293 -34.22 22.22 -31.35
CA GLU A 293 -34.15 22.75 -32.71
C GLU A 293 -32.70 22.72 -33.19
N LEU A 294 -32.43 21.90 -34.21
CA LEU A 294 -31.10 21.82 -34.82
C LEU A 294 -30.74 23.19 -35.39
N SER A 295 -29.48 23.60 -35.21
CA SER A 295 -28.97 24.81 -35.85
C SER A 295 -29.06 24.70 -37.37
N ALA A 296 -29.10 25.84 -38.07
CA ALA A 296 -29.10 25.85 -39.54
C ALA A 296 -27.89 25.10 -40.11
N GLU A 297 -26.76 25.14 -39.42
CA GLU A 297 -25.50 24.47 -39.77
C GLU A 297 -25.62 22.94 -39.62
N GLU A 298 -26.17 22.46 -38.51
CA GLU A 298 -26.41 21.02 -38.30
C GLU A 298 -27.44 20.46 -39.28
N LYS A 299 -28.49 21.23 -39.60
CA LYS A 299 -29.47 20.89 -40.64
C LYS A 299 -28.81 20.76 -42.00
N LEU A 300 -27.91 21.69 -42.35
CA LEU A 300 -27.17 21.66 -43.60
C LEU A 300 -26.21 20.47 -43.67
N LEU A 301 -25.43 20.22 -42.60
CA LEU A 301 -24.52 19.07 -42.53
C LEU A 301 -25.27 17.76 -42.74
N ARG A 302 -26.41 17.57 -42.08
CA ARG A 302 -27.24 16.37 -42.26
C ARG A 302 -27.82 16.26 -43.66
N ALA A 303 -28.22 17.38 -44.27
CA ALA A 303 -28.70 17.40 -45.65
C ALA A 303 -27.60 17.00 -46.66
N ILE A 304 -26.34 17.39 -46.40
CA ILE A 304 -25.18 17.04 -47.22
C ILE A 304 -24.81 15.56 -47.07
N PHE A 305 -24.76 15.04 -45.84
CA PHE A 305 -24.32 13.66 -45.56
C PHE A 305 -25.46 12.63 -45.64
N GLY A 306 -26.71 13.06 -45.83
CA GLY A 306 -27.87 12.16 -45.90
C GLY A 306 -28.15 11.42 -44.59
N GLU A 307 -27.59 11.88 -43.48
CA GLU A 307 -27.76 11.27 -42.16
C GLU A 307 -29.16 11.59 -41.61
N LYS A 308 -29.98 10.54 -41.42
CA LYS A 308 -31.24 10.67 -40.70
C LYS A 308 -30.97 11.07 -39.25
N ALA A 309 -31.79 11.97 -38.71
CA ALA A 309 -31.75 12.32 -37.30
C ALA A 309 -31.97 11.05 -36.45
N ARG A 310 -30.92 10.58 -35.77
CA ARG A 310 -31.09 9.55 -34.73
C ARG A 310 -31.62 10.22 -33.47
N GLU A 311 -32.72 9.68 -32.94
CA GLU A 311 -33.44 10.20 -31.77
C GLU A 311 -32.72 9.94 -30.44
N VAL A 312 -31.56 9.26 -30.47
CA VAL A 312 -30.83 8.80 -29.29
C VAL A 312 -29.40 9.31 -29.24
N LYS A 313 -28.85 9.42 -28.02
CA LYS A 313 -27.46 9.81 -27.71
C LYS A 313 -26.71 8.63 -27.09
N ASP A 314 -25.44 8.47 -27.46
CA ASP A 314 -24.51 7.59 -26.74
C ASP A 314 -24.24 8.15 -25.32
N THR A 315 -24.62 7.37 -24.31
CA THR A 315 -24.35 7.61 -22.88
C THR A 315 -23.71 6.37 -22.23
N SER A 316 -23.02 5.57 -23.06
CA SER A 316 -22.37 4.32 -22.69
C SER A 316 -21.33 4.51 -21.59
N LYS A 317 -21.17 3.50 -20.72
CA LYS A 317 -20.09 3.50 -19.74
C LYS A 317 -18.82 3.03 -20.42
N ARG A 318 -17.80 3.89 -20.37
CA ARG A 318 -16.46 3.64 -20.89
C ARG A 318 -15.46 3.47 -19.74
N VAL A 319 -14.33 2.84 -20.04
CA VAL A 319 -13.18 2.79 -19.13
C VAL A 319 -12.66 4.21 -18.92
N ASP A 320 -12.46 4.58 -17.65
CA ASP A 320 -12.02 5.92 -17.30
C ASP A 320 -10.56 6.14 -17.75
N PRO A 321 -10.19 7.36 -18.17
CA PRO A 321 -8.81 7.70 -18.55
C PRO A 321 -7.75 7.28 -17.51
N GLY A 322 -6.74 6.57 -17.98
CA GLY A 322 -5.65 6.03 -17.16
C GLY A 322 -5.91 4.60 -16.64
N ASP A 323 -7.15 4.13 -16.65
CA ASP A 323 -7.47 2.75 -16.29
C ASP A 323 -7.33 1.80 -17.48
N TRP A 324 -6.96 0.57 -17.17
CA TRP A 324 -6.80 -0.53 -18.10
C TRP A 324 -6.91 -1.84 -17.34
N GLY A 325 -7.18 -2.95 -18.02
CA GLY A 325 -7.14 -4.25 -17.36
C GLY A 325 -7.91 -5.31 -18.11
N ARG A 326 -8.32 -6.34 -17.37
CA ARG A 326 -9.07 -7.47 -17.91
C ARG A 326 -10.41 -7.63 -17.20
N ILE A 327 -11.46 -7.87 -17.98
CA ILE A 327 -12.79 -8.12 -17.41
C ILE A 327 -12.78 -9.46 -16.69
N ILE A 328 -13.06 -9.47 -15.38
CA ILE A 328 -13.11 -10.71 -14.57
C ILE A 328 -14.53 -11.20 -14.36
N ALA A 329 -15.50 -10.29 -14.28
CA ALA A 329 -16.89 -10.62 -14.04
C ALA A 329 -17.80 -9.48 -14.50
N THR A 330 -18.97 -9.85 -15.00
CA THR A 330 -20.08 -8.94 -15.28
C THR A 330 -21.31 -9.45 -14.53
N ARG A 331 -22.10 -8.53 -13.97
CA ARG A 331 -23.39 -8.84 -13.34
C ARG A 331 -24.44 -7.92 -13.90
N PHE A 332 -25.51 -8.50 -14.42
CA PHE A 332 -26.64 -7.77 -14.96
C PHE A 332 -27.82 -7.96 -14.02
N PHE A 333 -28.30 -6.88 -13.42
CA PHE A 333 -29.51 -6.87 -12.60
C PHE A 333 -30.63 -6.20 -13.37
N ALA A 334 -31.81 -6.82 -13.40
CA ALA A 334 -32.95 -6.28 -14.13
C ALA A 334 -34.24 -6.36 -13.31
N ARG A 335 -35.17 -5.43 -13.54
CA ARG A 335 -36.49 -5.48 -12.91
C ARG A 335 -37.34 -6.56 -13.58
N PRO A 336 -38.29 -7.17 -12.85
CA PRO A 336 -39.21 -8.14 -13.44
C PRO A 336 -39.96 -7.52 -14.63
N ASP A 337 -39.88 -8.18 -15.78
CA ASP A 337 -40.64 -7.81 -16.98
C ASP A 337 -42.07 -8.42 -16.87
N PRO A 338 -43.15 -7.63 -16.98
CA PRO A 338 -44.53 -8.14 -16.97
C PRO A 338 -44.79 -9.02 -18.20
N GLY A 339 -44.42 -10.30 -18.12
CA GLY A 339 -44.52 -11.29 -19.19
C GLY A 339 -43.46 -12.40 -19.15
N HIS A 340 -42.43 -12.26 -18.29
CA HIS A 340 -41.35 -13.23 -18.15
C HIS A 340 -41.88 -14.66 -17.86
N GLY A 341 -41.63 -15.61 -18.77
CA GLY A 341 -42.08 -17.01 -18.65
C GLY A 341 -43.38 -17.37 -19.38
N GLN A 342 -44.04 -16.44 -20.08
CA GLN A 342 -45.20 -16.76 -20.91
C GLN A 342 -44.79 -17.36 -22.29
N PRO A 343 -45.53 -18.34 -22.85
CA PRO A 343 -45.22 -18.92 -24.16
C PRO A 343 -45.30 -17.85 -25.26
N GLY A 344 -44.17 -17.57 -25.93
CA GLY A 344 -44.07 -16.57 -27.00
C GLY A 344 -43.61 -15.17 -26.56
N HIS A 345 -43.32 -14.94 -25.28
CA HIS A 345 -42.73 -13.69 -24.79
C HIS A 345 -41.21 -13.69 -25.01
N GLN A 346 -40.72 -12.70 -25.76
CA GLN A 346 -39.28 -12.43 -25.87
C GLN A 346 -38.90 -11.46 -24.76
N CYS A 347 -38.26 -11.98 -23.72
CA CYS A 347 -37.81 -11.19 -22.58
C CYS A 347 -36.93 -10.02 -23.05
N ARG A 348 -37.19 -8.83 -22.49
CA ARG A 348 -36.36 -7.64 -22.74
C ARG A 348 -34.91 -7.80 -22.24
N TRP A 349 -34.66 -8.74 -21.34
CA TRP A 349 -33.39 -8.89 -20.65
C TRP A 349 -32.57 -10.10 -21.14
N PRO A 350 -31.22 -10.03 -21.02
CA PRO A 350 -30.35 -11.16 -21.31
C PRO A 350 -30.71 -12.40 -20.46
N PRO A 351 -30.48 -13.62 -20.95
CA PRO A 351 -30.81 -14.85 -20.21
C PRO A 351 -30.01 -15.02 -18.92
N TYR A 352 -28.88 -14.32 -18.79
CA TYR A 352 -28.01 -14.33 -17.61
C TYR A 352 -28.32 -13.18 -16.62
N ALA A 353 -29.37 -12.39 -16.85
CA ALA A 353 -29.75 -11.31 -15.96
C ALA A 353 -30.38 -11.83 -14.66
N GLU A 354 -29.91 -11.32 -13.53
CA GLU A 354 -30.48 -11.56 -12.21
C GLU A 354 -31.70 -10.65 -12.01
N ILE A 355 -32.89 -11.24 -11.97
CA ILE A 355 -34.13 -10.50 -11.75
C ILE A 355 -34.27 -10.16 -10.26
N THR A 356 -34.41 -8.87 -9.94
CA THR A 356 -34.56 -8.40 -8.55
C THR A 356 -35.53 -7.25 -8.44
N GLU A 357 -36.35 -7.25 -7.38
CA GLU A 357 -37.27 -6.16 -7.04
C GLU A 357 -36.58 -5.09 -6.17
N GLN A 358 -35.38 -5.36 -5.66
CA GLN A 358 -34.62 -4.47 -4.76
C GLN A 358 -33.82 -3.40 -5.51
N MET A 359 -34.46 -2.67 -6.43
CA MET A 359 -33.84 -1.56 -7.16
C MET A 359 -34.56 -0.23 -6.90
N SER A 360 -33.80 0.87 -6.88
CA SER A 360 -34.37 2.20 -6.68
C SER A 360 -35.42 2.53 -7.74
N VAL A 361 -36.39 3.37 -7.36
CA VAL A 361 -37.52 3.75 -8.23
C VAL A 361 -36.99 4.41 -9.51
N GLY A 362 -37.51 3.98 -10.66
CA GLY A 362 -37.12 4.50 -11.98
C GLY A 362 -35.87 3.87 -12.59
N ILE A 363 -35.21 2.91 -11.93
CA ILE A 363 -34.12 2.12 -12.52
C ILE A 363 -34.68 0.80 -13.07
N ASN A 364 -34.53 0.57 -14.37
CA ASN A 364 -35.01 -0.65 -15.03
C ASN A 364 -33.95 -1.77 -15.02
N ALA A 365 -32.70 -1.40 -15.27
CA ALA A 365 -31.58 -2.33 -15.30
C ALA A 365 -30.32 -1.68 -14.77
N ARG A 366 -29.43 -2.51 -14.24
CA ARG A 366 -28.16 -2.11 -13.65
C ARG A 366 -27.09 -3.13 -13.99
N VAL A 367 -26.01 -2.67 -14.62
CA VAL A 367 -24.91 -3.54 -15.02
C VAL A 367 -23.67 -3.15 -14.24
N VAL A 368 -23.05 -4.15 -13.62
CA VAL A 368 -21.81 -4.02 -12.86
C VAL A 368 -20.72 -4.80 -13.59
N VAL A 369 -19.63 -4.13 -13.90
CA VAL A 369 -18.46 -4.70 -14.59
C VAL A 369 -17.26 -4.60 -13.65
N PHE A 370 -16.58 -5.73 -13.43
CA PHE A 370 -15.36 -5.80 -12.63
C PHE A 370 -14.15 -5.92 -13.55
N VAL A 371 -13.22 -4.99 -13.40
CA VAL A 371 -11.98 -4.92 -14.19
C VAL A 371 -10.81 -5.17 -13.26
N ALA A 372 -10.06 -6.23 -13.49
CA ALA A 372 -8.84 -6.51 -12.72
C ALA A 372 -7.61 -5.95 -13.43
N GLN A 373 -6.75 -5.31 -12.65
CA GLN A 373 -5.48 -4.75 -13.08
C GLN A 373 -4.37 -5.42 -12.29
N ARG A 374 -3.30 -5.80 -12.98
CA ARG A 374 -2.08 -6.32 -12.35
C ARG A 374 -1.06 -5.20 -12.32
N ARG A 375 -0.74 -4.70 -11.12
CA ARG A 375 0.12 -3.54 -10.91
C ARG A 375 1.47 -3.96 -10.34
N PRO A 376 2.51 -4.13 -11.17
CA PRO A 376 3.88 -4.29 -10.67
C PRO A 376 4.32 -3.02 -9.93
N ILE A 377 5.48 -3.06 -9.27
CA ILE A 377 6.04 -1.86 -8.65
C ILE A 377 6.64 -0.96 -9.74
N THR A 378 6.36 0.34 -9.65
CA THR A 378 6.85 1.34 -10.62
C THR A 378 7.51 2.52 -9.93
N VAL A 379 8.29 3.29 -10.69
CA VAL A 379 8.84 4.58 -10.21
C VAL A 379 7.69 5.49 -9.78
N GLY A 380 7.81 6.08 -8.59
CA GLY A 380 6.76 6.90 -7.96
C GLY A 380 5.89 6.16 -6.94
N ASP A 381 5.92 4.81 -6.91
CA ASP A 381 5.26 4.05 -5.87
C ASP A 381 5.95 4.21 -4.51
N LYS A 382 5.16 4.10 -3.44
CA LYS A 382 5.66 4.25 -2.07
C LYS A 382 5.89 2.89 -1.40
N MET A 383 7.06 2.73 -0.82
CA MET A 383 7.44 1.60 0.01
C MET A 383 7.71 2.04 1.45
N ALA A 384 7.60 1.11 2.39
CA ALA A 384 7.98 1.35 3.79
C ALA A 384 8.42 0.05 4.48
N GLY A 385 9.34 0.19 5.43
CA GLY A 385 9.63 -0.86 6.40
C GLY A 385 8.77 -0.72 7.65
N ARG A 386 8.95 -1.65 8.59
CA ARG A 386 8.18 -1.68 9.86
C ARG A 386 8.65 -0.63 10.87
N HIS A 387 9.87 -0.15 10.73
CA HIS A 387 10.53 0.82 11.62
C HIS A 387 10.23 2.29 11.29
N GLY A 388 9.17 2.55 10.51
CA GLY A 388 8.76 3.90 10.12
C GLY A 388 9.63 4.56 9.03
N ASN A 389 10.57 3.83 8.43
CA ASN A 389 11.26 4.25 7.21
C ASN A 389 10.27 4.18 6.03
N LYS A 390 10.11 5.29 5.32
CA LYS A 390 9.21 5.41 4.18
C LYS A 390 9.97 6.03 3.03
N GLY A 391 9.67 5.60 1.81
CA GLY A 391 10.31 6.18 0.65
C GLY A 391 9.54 5.96 -0.64
N VAL A 392 9.87 6.78 -1.63
CA VAL A 392 9.32 6.67 -2.98
C VAL A 392 10.37 6.02 -3.85
N VAL A 393 9.98 5.05 -4.67
CA VAL A 393 10.88 4.45 -5.66
C VAL A 393 11.25 5.53 -6.67
N ALA A 394 12.49 6.00 -6.63
CA ALA A 394 12.99 7.04 -7.53
C ALA A 394 13.57 6.44 -8.80
N ARG A 395 14.20 5.27 -8.71
CA ARG A 395 14.78 4.59 -9.87
C ARG A 395 14.73 3.08 -9.71
N ILE A 396 14.50 2.42 -10.83
CA ILE A 396 14.65 0.97 -11.00
C ILE A 396 15.93 0.78 -11.82
N LEU A 397 16.96 0.19 -11.21
CA LEU A 397 18.26 -0.02 -11.87
C LEU A 397 18.32 -1.41 -12.50
N PRO A 398 18.94 -1.54 -13.70
CA PRO A 398 19.28 -2.85 -14.25
C PRO A 398 20.15 -3.64 -13.28
N VAL A 399 20.03 -4.96 -13.33
CA VAL A 399 20.71 -5.87 -12.37
C VAL A 399 22.23 -5.76 -12.49
N GLU A 400 22.73 -5.54 -13.71
CA GLU A 400 24.14 -5.35 -14.02
C GLU A 400 24.74 -4.08 -13.41
N ASP A 401 23.94 -3.04 -13.19
CA ASP A 401 24.40 -1.77 -12.62
C ASP A 401 24.33 -1.76 -11.09
N MET A 402 23.65 -2.75 -10.49
CA MET A 402 23.46 -2.82 -9.05
C MET A 402 24.77 -3.22 -8.36
N PRO A 403 25.07 -2.65 -7.18
CA PRO A 403 26.09 -3.18 -6.30
C PRO A 403 25.84 -4.66 -6.02
N HIS A 404 26.90 -5.45 -6.05
CA HIS A 404 26.82 -6.88 -5.80
C HIS A 404 27.88 -7.33 -4.81
N LEU A 405 27.58 -8.44 -4.15
CA LEU A 405 28.50 -9.13 -3.25
C LEU A 405 29.64 -9.80 -4.06
N PRO A 406 30.76 -10.17 -3.41
CA PRO A 406 31.87 -10.84 -4.09
C PRO A 406 31.50 -12.19 -4.71
N ASP A 407 30.41 -12.82 -4.26
CA ASP A 407 29.84 -14.04 -4.83
C ASP A 407 29.01 -13.80 -6.12
N GLY A 408 28.86 -12.55 -6.54
CA GLY A 408 28.08 -12.13 -7.71
C GLY A 408 26.62 -11.82 -7.42
N THR A 409 26.15 -11.96 -6.17
CA THR A 409 24.76 -11.69 -5.81
C THR A 409 24.48 -10.19 -5.76
N PRO A 410 23.60 -9.64 -6.61
CA PRO A 410 23.25 -8.23 -6.60
C PRO A 410 22.33 -7.89 -5.42
N VAL A 411 22.41 -6.67 -4.92
CA VAL A 411 21.48 -6.17 -3.89
C VAL A 411 20.11 -5.86 -4.50
N ASP A 412 19.05 -6.04 -3.72
CA ASP A 412 17.67 -5.81 -4.17
C ASP A 412 17.24 -4.34 -4.04
N ILE A 413 17.71 -3.68 -2.99
CA ILE A 413 17.29 -2.32 -2.60
C ILE A 413 18.48 -1.53 -2.02
N ILE A 414 18.58 -0.25 -2.38
CA ILE A 414 19.57 0.67 -1.80
C ILE A 414 18.83 1.70 -0.96
N LEU A 415 19.21 1.78 0.32
CA LEU A 415 18.64 2.70 1.30
C LEU A 415 19.69 3.74 1.71
N ASN A 416 19.24 4.98 1.93
CA ASN A 416 20.14 6.05 2.36
C ASN A 416 20.45 5.94 3.86
N PRO A 417 21.73 5.84 4.27
CA PRO A 417 22.09 5.74 5.68
C PRO A 417 21.79 7.01 6.49
N ILE A 418 21.73 8.19 5.87
CA ILE A 418 21.56 9.49 6.56
C ILE A 418 20.18 9.58 7.27
N GLY A 419 19.19 8.84 6.77
CA GLY A 419 17.86 8.80 7.35
C GLY A 419 17.79 8.10 8.71
N VAL A 420 18.76 7.26 9.07
CA VAL A 420 18.71 6.45 10.30
C VAL A 420 19.07 7.29 11.55
N PRO A 421 20.22 8.00 11.61
CA PRO A 421 20.61 8.73 12.81
C PRO A 421 19.65 9.88 13.14
N SER A 422 19.16 10.59 12.11
CA SER A 422 18.25 11.73 12.26
C SER A 422 16.87 11.33 12.78
N ARG A 423 16.47 10.07 12.59
CA ARG A 423 15.14 9.55 12.95
C ARG A 423 15.16 8.61 14.14
N MET A 424 16.35 8.22 14.61
CA MET A 424 16.55 7.35 15.77
C MET A 424 15.72 6.05 15.68
N ASN A 425 15.68 5.44 14.50
CA ASN A 425 15.03 4.14 14.27
C ASN A 425 16.07 3.08 13.92
N VAL A 426 16.91 2.78 14.91
CA VAL A 426 18.05 1.88 14.80
C VAL A 426 17.59 0.42 14.65
N GLY A 427 16.36 0.10 15.05
CA GLY A 427 15.77 -1.22 14.91
C GLY A 427 15.86 -1.77 13.48
N GLN A 428 15.77 -0.93 12.46
CA GLN A 428 15.88 -1.37 11.05
C GLN A 428 17.28 -1.92 10.69
N VAL A 429 18.33 -1.41 11.33
CA VAL A 429 19.71 -1.87 11.12
C VAL A 429 19.91 -3.20 11.85
N LEU A 430 19.36 -3.33 13.05
CA LEU A 430 19.35 -4.59 13.80
C LEU A 430 18.57 -5.69 13.06
N GLU A 431 17.42 -5.34 12.48
CA GLU A 431 16.65 -6.22 11.59
C GLU A 431 17.49 -6.66 10.39
N THR A 432 18.20 -5.72 9.75
CA THR A 432 19.07 -6.01 8.59
C THR A 432 20.18 -6.99 8.95
N HIS A 433 20.86 -6.76 10.09
CA HIS A 433 21.95 -7.62 10.57
C HIS A 433 21.45 -9.02 10.93
N LEU A 434 20.38 -9.11 11.72
CA LEU A 434 19.82 -10.41 12.09
C LEU A 434 19.23 -11.13 10.86
N GLY A 435 18.65 -10.41 9.91
CA GLY A 435 18.17 -10.94 8.65
C GLY A 435 19.30 -11.54 7.79
N TRP A 436 20.48 -10.92 7.77
CA TRP A 436 21.67 -11.50 7.14
C TRP A 436 22.04 -12.85 7.77
N ALA A 437 22.12 -12.89 9.11
CA ALA A 437 22.46 -14.10 9.82
C ALA A 437 21.41 -15.21 9.66
N ALA A 438 20.13 -14.85 9.77
CA ALA A 438 18.99 -15.74 9.57
C ALA A 438 19.03 -16.40 8.18
N ARG A 439 19.29 -15.61 7.14
CA ARG A 439 19.36 -16.13 5.76
C ARG A 439 20.55 -17.06 5.55
N ARG A 440 21.76 -16.66 5.99
CA ARG A 440 22.98 -17.44 5.78
C ARG A 440 23.01 -18.73 6.61
N LEU A 441 22.43 -18.70 7.82
CA LEU A 441 22.37 -19.86 8.72
C LEU A 441 21.11 -20.72 8.54
N GLY A 442 20.12 -20.26 7.77
CA GLY A 442 18.93 -21.04 7.43
C GLY A 442 17.86 -21.10 8.51
N PHE A 443 17.70 -20.05 9.32
CA PHE A 443 16.66 -19.97 10.35
C PHE A 443 15.75 -18.75 10.18
N ARG A 444 14.61 -18.74 10.89
CA ARG A 444 13.76 -17.55 11.06
C ARG A 444 13.87 -17.09 12.50
N ALA A 445 14.09 -15.79 12.70
CA ALA A 445 14.21 -15.21 14.03
C ALA A 445 12.84 -14.78 14.55
N ILE A 446 12.60 -14.99 15.84
CA ILE A 446 11.48 -14.40 16.57
C ILE A 446 12.09 -13.49 17.64
N SER A 447 11.90 -12.18 17.49
CA SER A 447 12.34 -11.15 18.43
C SER A 447 11.10 -10.46 19.01
N PRO A 448 10.56 -10.93 20.15
CA PRO A 448 9.45 -10.29 20.81
C PRO A 448 9.74 -8.82 21.18
N VAL A 449 8.68 -8.01 21.25
CA VAL A 449 8.79 -6.61 21.65
C VAL A 449 9.22 -6.49 23.12
N PHE A 450 10.26 -5.69 23.40
CA PHE A 450 10.88 -5.47 24.73
C PHE A 450 11.50 -6.71 25.41
N ASP A 451 11.49 -7.86 24.75
CA ASP A 451 12.02 -9.15 25.23
C ASP A 451 12.65 -9.93 24.06
N GLY A 452 13.30 -9.16 23.18
CA GLY A 452 13.86 -9.61 21.92
C GLY A 452 15.36 -9.86 21.96
N GLY A 453 15.93 -10.16 20.79
CA GLY A 453 17.37 -10.38 20.64
C GLY A 453 18.19 -9.15 21.03
N ASN A 454 19.09 -9.30 22.00
CA ASN A 454 20.03 -8.24 22.39
C ASN A 454 21.05 -8.00 21.25
N PRO A 455 21.56 -6.77 21.04
CA PRO A 455 22.70 -6.51 20.17
C PRO A 455 23.84 -7.53 20.25
N LYS A 456 24.17 -8.02 21.47
CA LYS A 456 25.19 -9.06 21.68
C LYS A 456 24.86 -10.38 20.96
N THR A 457 23.60 -10.82 21.02
CA THR A 457 23.12 -12.03 20.35
C THR A 457 23.19 -11.89 18.84
N ILE A 458 22.95 -10.68 18.32
CA ILE A 458 23.07 -10.38 16.88
C ILE A 458 24.54 -10.40 16.45
N GLU A 459 25.44 -9.81 17.24
CA GLU A 459 26.89 -9.87 16.98
C GLU A 459 27.41 -11.31 16.97
N ASP A 460 26.94 -12.15 17.90
CA ASP A 460 27.23 -13.59 17.91
C ASP A 460 26.69 -14.29 16.66
N ALA A 461 25.45 -14.01 16.25
CA ALA A 461 24.87 -14.59 15.06
C ALA A 461 25.66 -14.23 13.79
N LEU A 462 26.06 -12.96 13.65
CA LEU A 462 26.93 -12.51 12.55
C LEU A 462 28.30 -13.20 12.60
N SER A 463 28.85 -13.37 13.79
CA SER A 463 30.12 -14.07 14.00
C SER A 463 30.04 -15.54 13.60
N ARG A 464 28.93 -16.22 13.93
CA ARG A 464 28.67 -17.61 13.50
C ARG A 464 28.61 -17.73 11.98
N VAL A 465 27.98 -16.78 11.29
CA VAL A 465 27.96 -16.76 9.80
C VAL A 465 29.38 -16.74 9.26
N TRP A 466 30.21 -15.83 9.76
CA TRP A 466 31.58 -15.70 9.30
C TRP A 466 32.41 -16.96 9.57
N LEU A 467 32.27 -17.57 10.76
CA LEU A 467 32.97 -18.83 11.09
C LEU A 467 32.55 -19.97 10.13
N VAL A 468 31.26 -20.07 9.81
CA VAL A 468 30.73 -21.05 8.86
C VAL A 468 31.23 -20.79 7.43
N GLU A 469 31.31 -19.52 7.01
CA GLU A 469 31.89 -19.12 5.73
C GLU A 469 33.38 -19.48 5.64
N GLN A 470 34.17 -19.19 6.69
CA GLN A 470 35.59 -19.54 6.76
C GLN A 470 35.82 -21.06 6.74
N ALA A 471 34.95 -21.84 7.39
CA ALA A 471 34.98 -23.30 7.33
C ALA A 471 34.53 -23.86 5.95
N GLY A 472 34.00 -23.02 5.05
CA GLY A 472 33.41 -23.42 3.78
C GLY A 472 32.24 -24.40 3.98
N ALA A 473 31.46 -24.20 5.05
CA ALA A 473 30.40 -25.10 5.49
C ALA A 473 28.99 -24.65 5.07
N LEU A 474 28.89 -23.62 4.23
CA LEU A 474 27.65 -23.26 3.55
C LEU A 474 27.37 -24.23 2.40
N LEU A 475 26.22 -24.90 2.44
CA LEU A 475 25.76 -25.77 1.39
C LEU A 475 24.83 -24.98 0.45
N PRO A 476 25.01 -25.07 -0.87
CA PRO A 476 24.01 -24.55 -1.80
C PRO A 476 22.68 -25.28 -1.54
N GLY A 477 21.57 -24.54 -1.51
CA GLY A 477 20.25 -25.13 -1.26
C GLY A 477 19.91 -26.28 -2.23
N PRO A 478 18.91 -27.14 -1.94
CA PRO A 478 18.67 -28.40 -2.64
C PRO A 478 18.50 -28.31 -4.17
N SER A 479 18.22 -27.11 -4.70
CA SER A 479 18.06 -26.80 -6.13
C SER A 479 19.14 -25.88 -6.71
N GLY A 480 20.24 -25.63 -5.97
CA GLY A 480 21.16 -24.53 -6.27
C GLY A 480 20.55 -23.14 -6.07
N LYS A 481 19.38 -23.07 -5.42
CA LYS A 481 18.71 -21.82 -4.99
C LYS A 481 18.51 -21.89 -3.46
N PRO A 482 18.61 -20.76 -2.73
CA PRO A 482 18.30 -20.75 -1.30
C PRO A 482 16.85 -21.21 -1.06
N ASN A 483 16.61 -21.94 0.02
CA ASN A 483 15.26 -22.22 0.52
C ASN A 483 14.59 -20.87 0.90
N PRO A 484 13.26 -20.71 0.84
CA PRO A 484 12.56 -19.52 1.37
C PRO A 484 13.04 -19.03 2.74
N VAL A 485 13.56 -19.90 3.60
CA VAL A 485 14.17 -19.53 4.88
C VAL A 485 15.64 -19.10 4.74
N GLY A 486 16.45 -19.77 3.92
CA GLY A 486 17.88 -19.48 3.78
C GLY A 486 18.72 -20.58 3.14
N GLU A 487 20.02 -20.55 3.40
CA GLU A 487 20.99 -21.58 3.03
C GLU A 487 21.02 -22.74 4.04
N ASN A 488 21.62 -23.87 3.67
CA ASN A 488 21.81 -25.00 4.59
C ASN A 488 23.23 -24.97 5.15
N VAL A 489 23.39 -25.20 6.46
CA VAL A 489 24.71 -25.24 7.11
C VAL A 489 25.14 -26.68 7.37
N ASP A 490 26.34 -27.04 6.95
CA ASP A 490 27.02 -28.28 7.36
C ASP A 490 27.68 -28.09 8.72
N TYR A 491 26.90 -28.33 9.78
CA TYR A 491 27.37 -28.17 11.16
C TYR A 491 28.53 -29.10 11.48
N GLU A 492 28.59 -30.31 10.93
CA GLU A 492 29.69 -31.25 11.22
C GLU A 492 31.02 -30.70 10.70
N LYS A 493 31.02 -30.16 9.48
CA LYS A 493 32.19 -29.53 8.88
C LYS A 493 32.61 -28.28 9.65
N ALA A 494 31.66 -27.42 10.02
CA ALA A 494 31.93 -26.22 10.81
C ALA A 494 32.52 -26.56 12.19
N SER A 495 31.95 -27.55 12.87
CA SER A 495 32.44 -28.01 14.17
C SER A 495 33.82 -28.64 14.10
N ALA A 496 34.13 -29.41 13.05
CA ALA A 496 35.47 -29.98 12.85
C ALA A 496 36.53 -28.87 12.71
N TRP A 497 36.26 -27.87 11.87
CA TRP A 497 37.16 -26.73 11.66
C TRP A 497 37.37 -25.91 12.94
N LEU A 498 36.30 -25.63 13.70
CA LEU A 498 36.43 -24.89 14.98
C LEU A 498 37.29 -25.62 16.00
N ARG A 499 37.20 -26.95 16.08
CA ARG A 499 38.08 -27.76 16.95
C ARG A 499 39.54 -27.68 16.53
N GLU A 500 39.82 -27.64 15.23
CA GLU A 500 41.19 -27.42 14.72
C GLU A 500 41.74 -26.05 15.11
N GLN A 501 40.89 -25.02 15.18
CA GLN A 501 41.27 -23.67 15.61
C GLN A 501 41.42 -23.52 17.13
N GLY A 502 41.00 -24.52 17.90
CA GLY A 502 41.10 -24.55 19.37
C GLY A 502 39.88 -24.00 20.11
N TYR A 503 38.73 -23.88 19.44
CA TYR A 503 37.47 -23.46 20.07
C TYR A 503 36.52 -24.66 20.25
N ASP A 504 35.63 -24.54 21.24
CA ASP A 504 34.60 -25.53 21.51
C ASP A 504 33.34 -25.23 20.69
N PRO A 505 32.98 -26.06 19.68
CA PRO A 505 31.81 -25.80 18.84
C PRO A 505 30.50 -25.76 19.63
N ASP A 506 30.41 -26.56 20.70
CA ASP A 506 29.17 -26.66 21.49
C ASP A 506 28.89 -25.34 22.21
N LYS A 507 29.93 -24.60 22.59
CA LYS A 507 29.79 -23.25 23.18
C LYS A 507 29.53 -22.17 22.14
N VAL A 508 30.22 -22.24 21.00
CA VAL A 508 30.11 -21.24 19.91
C VAL A 508 28.72 -21.26 19.26
N PHE A 509 28.15 -22.44 19.08
CA PHE A 509 26.82 -22.62 18.48
C PHE A 509 25.69 -22.75 19.52
N SER A 510 25.97 -22.58 20.82
CA SER A 510 24.93 -22.61 21.85
C SER A 510 24.07 -21.36 21.85
N ASP A 511 22.75 -21.53 21.92
CA ASP A 511 21.79 -20.42 22.11
C ASP A 511 21.51 -20.12 23.60
N SER A 512 22.23 -20.73 24.53
CA SER A 512 22.07 -20.48 25.97
C SER A 512 22.63 -19.13 26.40
N ASP A 513 21.93 -18.41 27.28
CA ASP A 513 22.39 -17.13 27.85
C ASP A 513 23.76 -17.19 28.51
N GLU A 514 24.16 -18.35 29.06
CA GLU A 514 25.47 -18.57 29.68
C GLU A 514 26.65 -18.46 28.71
N HIS A 515 26.42 -18.66 27.41
CA HIS A 515 27.46 -18.72 26.37
C HIS A 515 27.41 -17.55 25.38
N VAL A 516 26.60 -16.52 25.66
CA VAL A 516 26.52 -15.32 24.83
C VAL A 516 27.85 -14.57 24.86
N GLY A 517 28.39 -14.29 23.67
CA GLY A 517 29.66 -13.62 23.41
C GLY A 517 30.81 -14.56 23.03
N GLU A 518 30.64 -15.88 23.16
CA GLU A 518 31.69 -16.85 22.80
C GLU A 518 31.90 -16.93 21.29
N ALA A 519 30.84 -16.82 20.48
CA ALA A 519 30.96 -16.77 19.03
C ALA A 519 31.65 -15.49 18.57
N LYS A 520 31.27 -14.33 19.14
CA LYS A 520 31.93 -13.05 18.92
C LYS A 520 33.42 -13.13 19.23
N ARG A 521 33.80 -13.69 20.38
CA ARG A 521 35.21 -13.83 20.77
C ARG A 521 35.98 -14.65 19.73
N ALA A 522 35.49 -15.85 19.40
CA ALA A 522 36.15 -16.74 18.47
C ALA A 522 36.34 -16.10 17.09
N ALA A 523 35.30 -15.41 16.58
CA ALA A 523 35.39 -14.73 15.29
C ALA A 523 36.36 -13.55 15.33
N LEU A 524 36.33 -12.70 16.36
CA LEU A 524 37.23 -11.55 16.47
C LEU A 524 38.69 -11.96 16.62
N GLU A 525 38.99 -12.95 17.47
CA GLU A 525 40.36 -13.43 17.66
C GLU A 525 40.92 -14.01 16.35
N LEU A 526 40.17 -14.90 15.68
CA LEU A 526 40.58 -15.48 14.40
C LEU A 526 40.68 -14.43 13.28
N TRP A 527 39.77 -13.46 13.24
CA TRP A 527 39.81 -12.40 12.25
C TRP A 527 41.01 -11.47 12.45
N LEU A 528 41.32 -11.07 13.69
CA LEU A 528 42.50 -10.26 13.99
C LEU A 528 43.80 -11.00 13.62
N GLU A 529 43.87 -12.31 13.88
CA GLU A 529 44.98 -13.16 13.43
C GLU A 529 45.12 -13.14 11.90
N GLN A 530 44.01 -13.22 11.15
CA GLN A 530 44.02 -13.09 9.69
C GLN A 530 44.50 -11.72 9.19
N GLN A 531 44.27 -10.65 9.96
CA GLN A 531 44.75 -9.29 9.62
C GLN A 531 46.23 -9.04 10.00
N GLY A 532 46.89 -10.03 10.61
CA GLY A 532 48.30 -9.98 11.00
C GLY A 532 48.56 -9.40 12.40
N GLU A 533 47.53 -9.25 13.23
CA GLU A 533 47.71 -8.91 14.65
C GLU A 533 48.28 -10.10 15.42
N THR A 534 49.15 -9.81 16.39
CA THR A 534 49.76 -10.83 17.26
C THR A 534 49.29 -10.65 18.69
N ASP A 535 49.31 -11.74 19.46
CA ASP A 535 48.92 -11.75 20.88
C ASP A 535 47.46 -11.29 21.13
N VAL A 536 46.50 -11.91 20.43
CA VAL A 536 45.07 -11.56 20.53
C VAL A 536 44.28 -12.51 21.43
N ARG A 537 44.67 -13.78 21.50
CA ARG A 537 43.91 -14.80 22.25
C ARG A 537 43.93 -14.54 23.75
N GLY A 538 42.76 -14.61 24.38
CA GLY A 538 42.60 -14.49 25.84
C GLY A 538 42.67 -13.06 26.37
N ARG A 539 42.68 -12.05 25.49
CA ARG A 539 42.57 -10.64 25.89
C ARG A 539 41.13 -10.25 26.24
N PRO A 540 40.93 -9.16 27.01
CA PRO A 540 39.59 -8.64 27.29
C PRO A 540 38.85 -8.26 26.00
N MET A 541 37.54 -8.54 25.93
CA MET A 541 36.73 -8.27 24.73
C MET A 541 36.81 -6.80 24.28
N ALA A 542 36.78 -5.86 25.22
CA ALA A 542 36.90 -4.42 24.91
C ALA A 542 38.19 -4.08 24.15
N GLU A 543 39.30 -4.76 24.46
CA GLU A 543 40.55 -4.52 23.75
C GLU A 543 40.53 -5.09 22.32
N LEU A 544 39.83 -6.22 22.11
CA LEU A 544 39.62 -6.80 20.79
C LEU A 544 38.76 -5.86 19.92
N ASP A 545 37.68 -5.32 20.49
CA ASP A 545 36.82 -4.33 19.83
C ASP A 545 37.60 -3.05 19.47
N ASP A 546 38.41 -2.50 20.38
CA ASP A 546 39.25 -1.31 20.14
C ASP A 546 40.29 -1.53 19.01
N ARG A 547 40.81 -2.75 18.87
CA ARG A 547 41.73 -3.10 17.77
C ARG A 547 40.99 -3.25 16.46
N ALA A 548 39.82 -3.89 16.47
CA ALA A 548 38.97 -4.03 15.30
C ALA A 548 38.52 -2.66 14.76
N GLU A 549 38.16 -1.72 15.64
CA GLU A 549 37.83 -0.35 15.25
C GLU A 549 39.01 0.39 14.62
N ARG A 550 40.22 0.26 15.19
CA ARG A 550 41.44 0.84 14.60
C ARG A 550 41.72 0.31 13.20
N LEU A 551 41.61 -1.00 12.99
CA LEU A 551 41.81 -1.61 11.67
C LEU A 551 40.78 -1.13 10.64
N LEU A 552 39.53 -0.91 11.05
CA LEU A 552 38.51 -0.32 10.19
C LEU A 552 38.89 1.10 9.76
N MET A 553 39.38 1.93 10.69
CA MET A 553 39.78 3.32 10.39
C MET A 553 41.06 3.40 9.52
N GLU A 554 42.04 2.55 9.77
CA GLU A 554 43.35 2.61 9.09
C GLU A 554 43.35 1.89 7.75
N ARG A 555 42.71 0.72 7.66
CA ARG A 555 42.77 -0.17 6.48
C ARG A 555 41.44 -0.36 5.78
N GLY A 556 40.33 0.12 6.35
CA GLY A 556 39.00 -0.02 5.76
C GLY A 556 38.42 -1.44 5.83
N VAL A 557 38.95 -2.31 6.70
CA VAL A 557 38.47 -3.70 6.83
C VAL A 557 37.47 -3.79 7.98
N ALA A 558 36.27 -4.31 7.73
CA ALA A 558 35.26 -4.49 8.76
C ALA A 558 35.42 -5.82 9.49
N ALA A 559 35.23 -5.79 10.81
CA ALA A 559 35.13 -6.99 11.61
C ALA A 559 33.81 -7.74 11.30
N PRO A 560 33.79 -9.08 11.44
CA PRO A 560 32.60 -9.90 11.22
C PRO A 560 31.36 -9.47 12.03
N THR A 561 31.59 -8.86 13.19
CA THR A 561 30.55 -8.40 14.13
C THR A 561 29.77 -7.17 13.64
N TYR A 562 30.30 -6.40 12.68
CA TYR A 562 29.72 -5.11 12.28
C TYR A 562 28.59 -5.21 11.25
N GLY A 563 28.34 -6.39 10.68
CA GLY A 563 27.31 -6.57 9.65
C GLY A 563 27.60 -5.81 8.35
N ARG A 564 28.88 -5.52 8.07
CA ARG A 564 29.33 -4.81 6.86
C ARG A 564 30.03 -5.77 5.92
N GLN A 565 29.71 -5.64 4.63
CA GLN A 565 30.27 -6.45 3.56
C GLN A 565 30.98 -5.58 2.53
N VAL A 566 31.98 -6.15 1.86
CA VAL A 566 32.57 -5.53 0.68
C VAL A 566 31.58 -5.65 -0.47
N LEU A 567 31.22 -4.53 -1.07
CA LEU A 567 30.40 -4.49 -2.27
C LEU A 567 31.27 -4.10 -3.47
N ILE A 568 30.90 -4.62 -4.64
CA ILE A 568 31.52 -4.32 -5.92
C ILE A 568 30.52 -3.50 -6.74
N ASP A 569 30.99 -2.42 -7.34
CA ASP A 569 30.18 -1.63 -8.27
C ASP A 569 29.93 -2.45 -9.53
N GLY A 570 28.67 -2.72 -9.86
CA GLY A 570 28.27 -3.49 -11.04
C GLY A 570 28.74 -2.87 -12.36
N ARG A 571 28.95 -1.55 -12.39
CA ARG A 571 29.29 -0.81 -13.62
C ARG A 571 30.78 -0.82 -13.93
N THR A 572 31.61 -0.71 -12.89
CA THR A 572 33.06 -0.62 -13.04
C THR A 572 33.76 -1.95 -12.74
N GLY A 573 33.13 -2.81 -11.94
CA GLY A 573 33.74 -4.02 -11.39
C GLY A 573 34.73 -3.74 -10.25
N GLU A 574 34.87 -2.49 -9.81
CA GLU A 574 35.75 -2.13 -8.71
C GLU A 574 35.02 -2.21 -7.35
N PRO A 575 35.71 -2.65 -6.27
CA PRO A 575 35.13 -2.63 -4.94
C PRO A 575 34.95 -1.20 -4.43
N PHE A 576 33.90 -0.95 -3.65
CA PHE A 576 33.75 0.32 -2.94
C PHE A 576 34.87 0.52 -1.91
N GLN A 577 35.25 1.78 -1.69
CA GLN A 577 36.36 2.14 -0.78
C GLN A 577 36.13 1.72 0.67
N GLN A 578 34.87 1.68 1.11
CA GLN A 578 34.49 1.30 2.46
C GLN A 578 33.46 0.16 2.43
N PRO A 579 33.51 -0.75 3.41
CA PRO A 579 32.53 -1.82 3.54
C PRO A 579 31.17 -1.22 3.94
N VAL A 580 30.11 -1.78 3.37
CA VAL A 580 28.74 -1.26 3.45
C VAL A 580 27.91 -2.20 4.31
N THR A 581 27.01 -1.65 5.14
CA THR A 581 26.04 -2.48 5.87
C THR A 581 25.07 -3.13 4.87
N VAL A 582 25.07 -4.46 4.85
CA VAL A 582 24.26 -5.27 3.93
C VAL A 582 23.54 -6.35 4.72
N GLY A 583 22.26 -6.58 4.41
CA GLY A 583 21.49 -7.65 5.05
C GLY A 583 20.05 -7.68 4.57
N TYR A 584 19.24 -8.57 5.16
CA TYR A 584 17.84 -8.72 4.77
C TYR A 584 16.93 -7.87 5.64
N ILE A 585 16.14 -7.02 5.00
CA ILE A 585 15.15 -6.16 5.65
C ILE A 585 13.75 -6.48 5.09
N TYR A 586 12.73 -6.39 5.95
CA TYR A 586 11.36 -6.61 5.53
C TYR A 586 10.69 -5.30 5.07
N MET A 587 10.30 -5.26 3.79
CA MET A 587 9.74 -4.06 3.16
C MET A 587 8.34 -4.34 2.59
N MET A 588 7.47 -3.34 2.66
CA MET A 588 6.07 -3.40 2.23
C MET A 588 5.80 -2.39 1.11
N LYS A 589 4.92 -2.75 0.17
CA LYS A 589 4.35 -1.83 -0.82
C LYS A 589 3.10 -1.18 -0.24
N LEU A 590 3.03 0.15 -0.24
CA LEU A 590 1.88 0.89 0.31
C LEU A 590 0.84 1.16 -0.78
N ILE A 591 -0.43 1.38 -0.39
CA ILE A 591 -1.55 1.70 -1.29
C ILE A 591 -1.42 3.04 -2.02
N HIS A 592 -0.35 3.77 -1.73
CA HIS A 592 -0.03 5.04 -2.35
C HIS A 592 0.72 4.85 -3.67
N LEU A 593 -0.01 4.41 -4.70
CA LEU A 593 0.53 4.18 -6.04
C LEU A 593 0.56 5.47 -6.86
N VAL A 594 1.54 5.60 -7.76
CA VAL A 594 1.67 6.79 -8.62
C VAL A 594 0.52 6.90 -9.62
N GLU A 595 0.07 5.77 -10.17
CA GLU A 595 -1.01 5.71 -11.16
C GLU A 595 -2.33 6.30 -10.61
N ASP A 596 -2.57 6.12 -9.31
CA ASP A 596 -3.76 6.66 -8.65
C ASP A 596 -3.66 8.18 -8.44
N LYS A 597 -2.44 8.72 -8.34
CA LYS A 597 -2.18 10.13 -7.99
C LYS A 597 -1.90 11.03 -9.17
N SER A 598 -1.37 10.49 -10.27
CA SER A 598 -1.13 11.26 -11.48
C SER A 598 -2.45 11.74 -12.06
N HIS A 599 -2.58 13.06 -12.22
CA HIS A 599 -3.76 13.70 -12.77
C HIS A 599 -3.35 14.92 -13.57
N ALA A 600 -3.83 15.01 -14.80
CA ALA A 600 -3.60 16.13 -15.69
C ALA A 600 -4.92 16.56 -16.31
N ARG A 601 -5.10 17.86 -16.49
CA ARG A 601 -6.30 18.46 -17.07
C ARG A 601 -5.89 19.55 -18.04
N SER A 602 -6.41 19.46 -19.27
CA SER A 602 -6.41 20.57 -20.23
C SER A 602 -7.69 21.38 -20.07
N THR A 603 -8.82 20.80 -20.45
CA THR A 603 -10.18 21.33 -20.27
C THR A 603 -11.06 20.28 -19.56
N GLY A 604 -12.19 20.68 -19.02
CA GLY A 604 -13.07 19.76 -18.31
C GLY A 604 -14.37 20.42 -17.87
N PRO A 605 -15.16 19.77 -17.02
CA PRO A 605 -16.40 20.32 -16.52
C PRO A 605 -16.15 21.51 -15.57
N TYR A 606 -17.17 22.35 -15.46
CA TYR A 606 -17.17 23.57 -14.65
C TYR A 606 -18.39 23.58 -13.71
N SER A 607 -18.24 24.28 -12.60
CA SER A 607 -19.33 24.57 -11.67
C SER A 607 -20.42 25.40 -12.34
N LEU A 608 -21.68 25.08 -12.06
CA LEU A 608 -22.83 25.80 -12.62
C LEU A 608 -22.88 27.25 -12.16
N ILE A 609 -22.53 27.50 -10.89
CA ILE A 609 -22.67 28.82 -10.26
C ILE A 609 -21.40 29.63 -10.51
N THR A 610 -20.25 29.15 -10.04
CA THR A 610 -19.00 29.92 -10.05
C THR A 610 -18.29 29.88 -11.40
N GLN A 611 -18.70 29.01 -12.33
CA GLN A 611 -18.03 28.77 -13.61
C GLN A 611 -16.55 28.35 -13.49
N GLN A 612 -16.10 28.00 -12.29
CA GLN A 612 -14.75 27.50 -12.02
C GLN A 612 -14.64 26.00 -12.36
N PRO A 613 -13.46 25.52 -12.73
CA PRO A 613 -13.16 24.10 -12.80
C PRO A 613 -13.69 23.32 -11.60
N LEU A 614 -14.34 22.18 -11.84
CA LEU A 614 -14.69 21.28 -10.74
C LEU A 614 -13.42 20.77 -10.03
N GLY A 615 -13.57 20.29 -8.80
CA GLY A 615 -12.47 19.71 -8.02
C GLY A 615 -12.43 18.18 -8.12
N GLY A 616 -11.23 17.61 -8.01
CA GLY A 616 -11.03 16.17 -7.86
C GLY A 616 -10.87 15.38 -9.16
N LYS A 617 -10.05 14.31 -9.10
CA LYS A 617 -9.68 13.45 -10.24
C LYS A 617 -10.91 12.82 -10.93
N ALA A 618 -11.84 12.29 -10.13
CA ALA A 618 -13.03 11.59 -10.63
C ALA A 618 -13.95 12.47 -11.50
N GLN A 619 -13.86 13.80 -11.37
CA GLN A 619 -14.64 14.76 -12.15
C GLN A 619 -13.82 15.44 -13.24
N PHE A 620 -12.61 14.96 -13.54
CA PHE A 620 -11.65 15.71 -14.38
C PHE A 620 -11.43 17.14 -13.89
N GLY A 621 -11.29 17.28 -12.57
CA GLY A 621 -11.21 18.56 -11.89
C GLY A 621 -9.87 19.27 -12.04
N GLY A 622 -9.85 20.58 -11.87
CA GLY A 622 -8.63 21.40 -11.87
C GLY A 622 -7.89 21.35 -10.54
N GLN A 623 -6.60 21.70 -10.57
CA GLN A 623 -5.82 21.90 -9.36
C GLN A 623 -6.20 23.23 -8.71
N ARG A 624 -6.35 23.24 -7.38
CA ARG A 624 -6.61 24.48 -6.64
C ARG A 624 -5.36 25.34 -6.65
N PHE A 625 -5.50 26.56 -7.15
CA PHE A 625 -4.52 27.63 -6.99
C PHE A 625 -4.96 28.50 -5.80
N GLY A 626 -4.30 28.34 -4.66
CA GLY A 626 -4.69 28.96 -3.40
C GLY A 626 -4.07 30.34 -3.21
N GLU A 627 -4.43 30.97 -2.09
CA GLU A 627 -3.91 32.29 -1.70
C GLU A 627 -2.39 32.29 -1.55
N MET A 628 -1.82 31.22 -0.97
CA MET A 628 -0.36 31.09 -0.82
C MET A 628 0.36 31.02 -2.18
N GLU A 629 -0.22 30.34 -3.18
CA GLU A 629 0.35 30.29 -4.52
C GLU A 629 0.18 31.63 -5.27
N VAL A 630 -0.90 32.37 -4.99
CA VAL A 630 -1.07 33.75 -5.49
C VAL A 630 0.04 34.65 -4.95
N TRP A 631 0.28 34.66 -3.64
CA TRP A 631 1.36 35.44 -3.03
C TRP A 631 2.73 35.10 -3.60
N ALA A 632 2.97 33.83 -3.92
CA ALA A 632 4.21 33.42 -4.57
C ALA A 632 4.39 34.12 -5.93
N LEU A 633 3.36 34.14 -6.78
CA LEU A 633 3.43 34.83 -8.08
C LEU A 633 3.51 36.36 -7.94
N GLU A 634 2.84 36.93 -6.95
CA GLU A 634 2.95 38.37 -6.63
C GLU A 634 4.38 38.73 -6.24
N ALA A 635 5.02 37.94 -5.38
CA ALA A 635 6.41 38.15 -4.97
C ALA A 635 7.40 38.05 -6.14
N TYR A 636 7.13 37.18 -7.12
CA TYR A 636 7.90 37.11 -8.37
C TYR A 636 7.63 38.28 -9.34
N GLY A 637 6.60 39.10 -9.09
CA GLY A 637 6.15 40.12 -10.04
C GLY A 637 5.54 39.53 -11.32
N ALA A 638 5.07 38.27 -11.27
CA ALA A 638 4.55 37.54 -12.42
C ALA A 638 3.09 37.93 -12.73
N ALA A 639 2.84 39.21 -13.00
CA ALA A 639 1.51 39.79 -13.13
C ALA A 639 0.65 39.11 -14.23
N HIS A 640 1.21 38.87 -15.41
CA HIS A 640 0.48 38.21 -16.50
C HIS A 640 0.14 36.76 -16.18
N THR A 641 1.07 36.01 -15.59
CA THR A 641 0.86 34.61 -15.17
C THR A 641 -0.22 34.52 -14.10
N LEU A 642 -0.17 35.39 -13.10
CA LEU A 642 -1.19 35.45 -12.05
C LEU A 642 -2.56 35.77 -12.64
N GLN A 643 -2.62 36.78 -13.52
CA GLN A 643 -3.86 37.14 -14.19
C GLN A 643 -4.42 35.98 -15.03
N GLU A 644 -3.58 35.15 -15.68
CA GLU A 644 -4.06 33.95 -16.40
C GLU A 644 -4.74 32.95 -15.48
N MET A 645 -4.10 32.67 -14.33
CA MET A 645 -4.62 31.71 -13.36
C MET A 645 -5.97 32.16 -12.80
N LEU A 646 -6.16 33.47 -12.60
CA LEU A 646 -7.38 34.05 -12.07
C LEU A 646 -8.49 34.28 -13.12
N THR A 647 -8.19 34.20 -14.42
CA THR A 647 -9.15 34.50 -15.50
C THR A 647 -9.32 33.31 -16.46
N ILE A 648 -8.55 33.29 -17.55
CA ILE A 648 -8.72 32.38 -18.69
C ILE A 648 -8.53 30.89 -18.35
N LYS A 649 -7.77 30.58 -17.28
CA LYS A 649 -7.59 29.20 -16.80
C LYS A 649 -8.65 28.76 -15.79
N SER A 650 -9.51 29.69 -15.35
CA SER A 650 -10.53 29.46 -14.33
C SER A 650 -11.93 29.80 -14.86
N ASP A 651 -12.45 30.99 -14.55
CA ASP A 651 -13.87 31.36 -14.64
C ASP A 651 -14.17 32.51 -15.61
N ASP A 652 -13.19 32.98 -16.39
CA ASP A 652 -13.48 33.84 -17.54
C ASP A 652 -14.05 32.99 -18.69
N VAL A 653 -15.38 32.92 -18.76
CA VAL A 653 -16.12 32.07 -19.71
C VAL A 653 -15.80 32.43 -21.17
N VAL A 654 -15.70 33.72 -21.47
CA VAL A 654 -15.46 34.19 -22.85
C VAL A 654 -13.96 34.09 -23.16
N GLY A 655 -13.11 34.53 -22.23
CA GLY A 655 -11.66 34.49 -22.42
C GLY A 655 -11.12 33.07 -22.54
N ARG A 656 -11.64 32.09 -21.78
CA ARG A 656 -11.19 30.69 -21.91
C ARG A 656 -11.51 30.07 -23.27
N GLN A 657 -12.68 30.39 -23.85
CA GLN A 657 -13.06 29.89 -25.17
C GLN A 657 -12.16 30.49 -26.26
N LYS A 658 -11.95 31.81 -26.22
CA LYS A 658 -11.05 32.50 -27.14
C LYS A 658 -9.60 32.04 -26.97
N ALA A 659 -9.15 31.81 -25.74
CA ALA A 659 -7.80 31.30 -25.48
C ALA A 659 -7.62 29.90 -26.08
N TYR A 660 -8.61 29.02 -25.94
CA TYR A 660 -8.57 27.69 -26.56
C TYR A 660 -8.53 27.77 -28.10
N GLU A 661 -9.34 28.64 -28.69
CA GLU A 661 -9.34 28.88 -30.13
C GLU A 661 -8.02 29.46 -30.64
N ALA A 662 -7.46 30.44 -29.93
CA ALA A 662 -6.17 31.05 -30.25
C ALA A 662 -5.04 30.01 -30.20
N ILE A 663 -5.02 29.15 -29.18
CA ILE A 663 -4.05 28.04 -29.08
C ILE A 663 -4.17 27.09 -30.27
N LEU A 664 -5.39 26.74 -30.69
CA LEU A 664 -5.60 25.86 -31.85
C LEU A 664 -5.15 26.51 -33.17
N LYS A 665 -5.31 27.83 -33.30
CA LYS A 665 -4.88 28.59 -34.49
C LYS A 665 -3.40 28.99 -34.47
N GLY A 666 -2.72 28.84 -33.34
CA GLY A 666 -1.36 29.35 -33.15
C GLY A 666 -1.29 30.87 -33.09
N GLU A 667 -2.38 31.52 -32.67
CA GLU A 667 -2.48 32.97 -32.49
C GLU A 667 -2.20 33.37 -31.04
N ASP A 668 -1.79 34.62 -30.82
CA ASP A 668 -1.59 35.16 -29.48
C ASP A 668 -2.91 35.26 -28.72
N ILE A 669 -2.88 34.87 -27.43
CA ILE A 669 -4.04 34.95 -26.55
C ILE A 669 -4.33 36.44 -26.26
N GLN A 670 -5.44 36.94 -26.78
CA GLN A 670 -5.86 38.34 -26.61
C GLN A 670 -6.35 38.68 -25.18
N GLU A 671 -6.53 39.99 -24.93
CA GLU A 671 -6.95 40.54 -23.64
C GLU A 671 -8.22 39.90 -23.07
N ARG A 672 -8.22 39.82 -21.73
CA ARG A 672 -9.00 38.88 -20.92
C ARG A 672 -10.22 39.57 -20.32
N GLY A 673 -11.31 38.84 -20.18
CA GLY A 673 -12.56 39.34 -19.61
C GLY A 673 -12.53 39.45 -18.09
N VAL A 674 -13.65 39.93 -17.53
CA VAL A 674 -13.86 39.97 -16.08
C VAL A 674 -14.25 38.57 -15.59
N PRO A 675 -13.61 38.03 -14.53
CA PRO A 675 -13.97 36.76 -13.90
C PRO A 675 -15.45 36.65 -13.58
N GLU A 676 -16.05 35.48 -13.83
CA GLU A 676 -17.47 35.26 -13.48
C GLU A 676 -17.70 35.32 -11.97
N SER A 677 -16.73 34.87 -11.16
CA SER A 677 -16.76 34.97 -9.70
C SER A 677 -16.94 36.40 -9.19
N PHE A 678 -16.33 37.39 -9.86
CA PHE A 678 -16.54 38.81 -9.53
C PHE A 678 -17.97 39.26 -9.86
N LYS A 679 -18.53 38.80 -10.99
CA LYS A 679 -19.92 39.10 -11.36
C LYS A 679 -20.89 38.48 -10.36
N VAL A 680 -20.67 37.24 -9.96
CA VAL A 680 -21.45 36.55 -8.92
C VAL A 680 -21.39 37.33 -7.60
N LEU A 681 -20.20 37.72 -7.15
CA LEU A 681 -20.04 38.55 -5.94
C LEU A 681 -20.84 39.86 -6.02
N MET A 682 -20.79 40.56 -7.15
CA MET A 682 -21.57 41.78 -7.35
C MET A 682 -23.08 41.52 -7.22
N ARG A 683 -23.59 40.44 -7.83
CA ARG A 683 -25.01 40.07 -7.74
C ARG A 683 -25.40 39.67 -6.31
N GLU A 684 -24.53 38.97 -5.60
CA GLU A 684 -24.74 38.63 -4.18
C GLU A 684 -24.80 39.89 -3.30
N LEU A 685 -23.90 40.86 -3.49
CA LEU A 685 -23.95 42.13 -2.76
C LEU A 685 -25.20 42.95 -3.11
N GLN A 686 -25.59 42.99 -4.39
CA GLN A 686 -26.83 43.63 -4.83
C GLN A 686 -28.08 42.98 -4.21
N SER A 687 -28.07 41.66 -4.03
CA SER A 687 -29.17 40.94 -3.35
C SER A 687 -29.33 41.33 -1.88
N LEU A 688 -28.26 41.85 -1.26
CA LEU A 688 -28.25 42.41 0.09
C LEU A 688 -28.61 43.91 0.10
N CYS A 689 -29.15 44.44 -1.00
CA CYS A 689 -29.45 45.87 -1.19
C CYS A 689 -28.20 46.79 -1.15
N LEU A 690 -27.00 46.25 -1.41
CA LEU A 690 -25.78 47.04 -1.57
C LEU A 690 -25.57 47.38 -3.06
N SER A 691 -25.62 48.66 -3.41
CA SER A 691 -25.38 49.11 -4.79
C SER A 691 -23.88 49.14 -5.11
N VAL A 692 -23.38 48.09 -5.76
CA VAL A 692 -22.00 47.99 -6.25
C VAL A 692 -22.01 48.14 -7.78
N GLN A 693 -21.24 49.09 -8.30
CA GLN A 693 -21.11 49.37 -9.74
C GLN A 693 -19.64 49.66 -10.09
N PRO A 694 -19.10 49.13 -11.20
CA PRO A 694 -17.78 49.50 -11.69
C PRO A 694 -17.85 50.90 -12.32
N LEU A 695 -16.86 51.73 -12.04
CA LEU A 695 -16.75 53.09 -12.60
C LEU A 695 -15.55 53.16 -13.54
N ARG A 696 -15.69 53.89 -14.64
CA ARG A 696 -14.58 54.35 -15.49
C ARG A 696 -14.62 55.87 -15.49
N GLU A 697 -13.56 56.51 -14.98
CA GLU A 697 -13.47 57.98 -14.94
C GLU A 697 -14.75 58.64 -14.38
N GLU A 698 -15.29 58.08 -13.29
CA GLU A 698 -16.52 58.50 -12.58
C GLU A 698 -17.86 58.15 -13.25
N GLU A 699 -17.85 57.57 -14.46
CA GLU A 699 -19.08 57.10 -15.12
C GLU A 699 -19.33 55.60 -14.86
N PRO A 700 -20.59 55.19 -14.58
CA PRO A 700 -20.93 53.79 -14.38
C PRO A 700 -20.77 52.98 -15.66
N VAL A 701 -20.01 51.88 -15.57
CA VAL A 701 -19.77 50.94 -16.66
C VAL A 701 -20.66 49.71 -16.48
N SER A 702 -21.39 49.35 -17.53
CA SER A 702 -22.09 48.06 -17.59
C SER A 702 -21.09 46.97 -17.95
N LEU A 703 -20.97 45.94 -17.10
CA LEU A 703 -20.22 44.74 -17.44
C LEU A 703 -21.03 43.93 -18.45
N PRO A 704 -20.40 43.40 -19.52
CA PRO A 704 -21.11 42.55 -20.47
C PRO A 704 -21.69 41.34 -19.74
N GLU A 705 -23.01 41.18 -19.83
CA GLU A 705 -23.69 40.01 -19.31
C GLU A 705 -23.20 38.79 -20.10
N THR A 706 -22.70 37.81 -19.36
CA THR A 706 -22.36 36.51 -19.94
C THR A 706 -23.70 35.92 -20.36
N ALA A 707 -23.92 35.77 -21.68
CA ALA A 707 -25.16 35.25 -22.21
C ALA A 707 -25.46 33.90 -21.53
N THR A 708 -26.33 33.93 -20.53
CA THR A 708 -26.98 32.73 -20.04
C THR A 708 -27.81 32.25 -21.22
N ALA A 709 -27.60 31.01 -21.64
CA ALA A 709 -28.57 30.34 -22.51
C ALA A 709 -29.95 30.60 -21.89
N GLU A 710 -30.86 31.22 -22.65
CA GLU A 710 -32.18 31.60 -22.15
C GLU A 710 -32.77 30.41 -21.41
N LEU A 711 -32.95 30.54 -20.08
CA LEU A 711 -33.69 29.55 -19.31
C LEU A 711 -35.08 29.46 -19.98
N PRO A 712 -35.56 28.25 -20.31
CA PRO A 712 -36.85 28.13 -20.97
C PRO A 712 -37.90 28.78 -20.08
N ARG A 713 -38.69 29.68 -20.66
CA ARG A 713 -39.82 30.31 -19.97
C ARG A 713 -40.81 29.22 -19.59
N LEU A 714 -40.69 28.71 -18.37
CA LEU A 714 -41.51 27.61 -17.85
C LEU A 714 -42.96 28.00 -17.58
N GLY A 715 -43.36 29.26 -17.82
CA GLY A 715 -44.74 29.72 -17.61
C GLY A 715 -45.20 29.66 -16.15
N ILE A 716 -44.26 29.51 -15.21
CA ILE A 716 -44.52 29.41 -13.77
C ILE A 716 -43.61 30.44 -13.09
N ASP A 717 -44.19 31.25 -12.18
CA ASP A 717 -43.43 32.22 -11.39
C ASP A 717 -42.56 31.49 -10.36
N LEU A 718 -41.24 31.58 -10.53
CA LEU A 718 -40.25 30.97 -9.65
C LEU A 718 -39.91 31.84 -8.43
N SER A 719 -40.51 33.03 -8.30
CA SER A 719 -40.28 33.94 -7.17
C SER A 719 -41.08 33.57 -5.92
N GLY A 720 -42.11 32.71 -6.04
CA GLY A 720 -42.90 32.24 -4.91
C GLY A 720 -43.87 33.27 -4.30
N PHE A 721 -44.05 34.43 -4.94
CA PHE A 721 -45.02 35.46 -4.56
C PHE A 721 -45.97 35.71 -5.73
N GLU A 722 -47.28 35.79 -5.46
CA GLU A 722 -48.24 36.26 -6.48
C GLU A 722 -48.01 37.76 -6.74
N LYS A 723 -47.79 38.14 -8.01
CA LYS A 723 -47.70 39.55 -8.41
C LYS A 723 -49.07 40.20 -8.27
N GLU A 724 -49.16 41.25 -7.47
CA GLU A 724 -50.41 41.95 -7.12
C GLU A 724 -51.11 42.70 -8.28
N GLU A 725 -50.59 42.67 -9.51
CA GLU A 725 -51.06 43.55 -10.60
C GLU A 725 -52.04 42.92 -11.61
N GLU A 726 -52.53 41.70 -11.41
CA GLU A 726 -53.59 41.12 -12.26
C GLU A 726 -54.85 40.76 -11.46
N VAL A 727 -55.40 41.73 -10.73
CA VAL A 727 -56.79 41.66 -10.25
C VAL A 727 -57.55 42.81 -10.86
N LEU A 728 -57.94 42.66 -12.12
CA LEU A 728 -59.11 43.26 -12.77
C LEU A 728 -59.07 42.84 -14.24
N GLY A 729 -59.96 41.93 -14.64
CA GLY A 729 -60.31 41.76 -16.04
C GLY A 729 -61.72 42.30 -16.28
N PRO A 730 -62.19 42.37 -17.54
CA PRO A 730 -61.45 42.73 -18.75
C PRO A 730 -61.17 44.23 -18.88
#